data_AF-A0A162JB99-F1
#
_entry.id   AF-A0A162JB99-F1
#
_cell.length_a   1.000
_cell.length_b   1.000
_cell.length_c   1.000
_cell.angle_alpha   90.00
_cell.angle_beta   90.00
_cell.angle_gamma   90.00
#
_symmetry.space_group_name_H-M   'P 1'
#
loop_
_entity.id
_entity.type
_entity.pdbx_description
1 polymer ?
#
loop_
_entity_poly.entity_id
_entity_poly.type
_entity_poly.pdbx_seq_one_letter_code
_entity_poly.pdbx_strand_id
1 'polypeptide(L)'
;MASPTTPRWAALARDTNETKIQLALNIDGGAFPPDTDARLFKSDDAHASQSSKSQTIALNTGIGFLDHMLHALAKHAGWSLAINCQGDLHIDDHHTAEDVCIALGTAYKKALGTPVGVARFGYAYAPLDEALSRAVVDLSNRPYAVIDLGLKREFLGQLSCEMVPHCFESFAQAAHITLHVHCLHGFNDHHRAESAFKAMAVAIRQAASHVKGKEGEVPSTKGTLSAYLIQREKARSTTYCFRPLYLPQTGFTLFSYEKPYPNNRHLRKSKHSATLRYLTRPTKQHLASPAPPILYMSTEGDKPAVGAGDAAGASKPQQNGQARGAPAAAAAAPAGEKKLSGAELKKKAKEEKAARRLQAKAVQTAAACGCGCSRRGRQGQGQAGRRRRRRPPWKQNGAQDGGGGASQAQGDGARVLQPPIHGEAHEHYTGRQGCSIPFYLQHNLEKKGDVFAKACSKVIESYTTPHGATLSRHLTSVVLKNQIDYLTACRPMCFSMGNAIRWLKLQISKIDIDLPDADAKKALCEAIDTYINERITLADMVIVKTAADMLTDDDVVVTYGRHHLVERALLRARGRRFRVIIVDDPFERVGLAHAQRLSAAGIPVAYSHDLGALRTNLQGATCVLVAAEAMFSNGAVYARAGTCDIATVARDLCLRVVALCESINFTERVSADSLTYNEIDPERNSSDAFRLLFDTTTDKFISMVVTELGNSSAKSVPAILRKLEEL
;
A
#
# COMPACT_ATOMS: atom_id res chain seq x y z
N MET A 1 -22.79 11.08 50.56
CA MET A 1 -23.52 10.25 49.58
C MET A 1 -23.14 10.76 48.20
N ALA A 2 -22.49 9.94 47.37
CA ALA A 2 -22.16 10.35 45.99
C ALA A 2 -23.48 10.62 45.24
N SER A 3 -23.55 11.71 44.47
CA SER A 3 -24.70 11.95 43.60
C SER A 3 -24.88 10.74 42.66
N PRO A 4 -26.12 10.33 42.35
CA PRO A 4 -26.34 9.24 41.41
C PRO A 4 -25.74 9.66 40.06
N THR A 5 -24.64 9.04 39.68
CA THR A 5 -24.05 9.17 38.35
C THR A 5 -25.10 8.73 37.35
N THR A 6 -25.46 9.61 36.40
CA THR A 6 -26.38 9.27 35.32
C THR A 6 -25.86 8.00 34.64
N PRO A 7 -26.65 6.92 34.59
CA PRO A 7 -26.14 5.64 34.12
C PRO A 7 -25.79 5.73 32.62
N ARG A 8 -24.58 5.28 32.27
CA ARG A 8 -24.02 5.36 30.92
C ARG A 8 -24.40 4.13 30.10
N TRP A 9 -25.54 4.22 29.42
CA TRP A 9 -26.07 3.11 28.62
C TRP A 9 -26.52 3.56 27.24
N ALA A 10 -26.68 2.59 26.34
CA ALA A 10 -27.24 2.77 25.01
C ALA A 10 -27.93 1.48 24.54
N ALA A 11 -29.06 1.62 23.85
CA ALA A 11 -29.67 0.58 23.05
C ALA A 11 -29.63 0.98 21.58
N LEU A 12 -29.48 0.01 20.68
CA LEU A 12 -29.56 0.23 19.24
C LEU A 12 -30.10 -1.00 18.52
N ALA A 13 -30.75 -0.74 17.40
CA ALA A 13 -31.03 -1.73 16.36
C ALA A 13 -30.33 -1.27 15.07
N ARG A 14 -29.72 -2.22 14.36
CA ARG A 14 -29.06 -2.01 13.07
C ARG A 14 -29.50 -3.14 12.15
N ASP A 15 -30.27 -2.78 11.13
CA ASP A 15 -30.77 -3.72 10.13
C ASP A 15 -30.15 -3.35 8.77
N THR A 16 -29.38 -4.28 8.21
CA THR A 16 -28.84 -4.22 6.86
C THR A 16 -29.47 -5.33 6.01
N ASN A 17 -29.05 -5.45 4.75
CA ASN A 17 -29.47 -6.57 3.91
C ASN A 17 -28.83 -7.90 4.35
N GLU A 18 -27.70 -7.85 5.05
CA GLU A 18 -26.84 -8.98 5.41
C GLU A 18 -27.02 -9.37 6.88
N THR A 19 -27.21 -8.39 7.77
CA THR A 19 -27.27 -8.59 9.22
C THR A 19 -28.44 -7.85 9.86
N LYS A 20 -29.02 -8.43 10.92
CA LYS A 20 -30.00 -7.79 11.79
C LYS A 20 -29.51 -7.87 13.23
N ILE A 21 -29.13 -6.73 13.79
CA ILE A 21 -28.49 -6.65 15.10
C ILE A 21 -29.35 -5.84 16.04
N GLN A 22 -29.66 -6.42 17.19
CA GLN A 22 -30.20 -5.74 18.35
C GLN A 22 -29.14 -5.77 19.45
N LEU A 23 -28.87 -4.62 20.08
CA LEU A 23 -27.84 -4.51 21.10
C LEU A 23 -28.25 -3.54 22.21
N ALA A 24 -28.00 -3.92 23.46
CA ALA A 24 -28.07 -3.05 24.63
C ALA A 24 -26.77 -3.13 25.44
N LEU A 25 -26.24 -1.98 25.82
CA LEU A 25 -24.96 -1.85 26.55
C LEU A 25 -25.14 -0.88 27.72
N ASN A 26 -24.64 -1.27 28.88
CA ASN A 26 -24.37 -0.37 30.00
C ASN A 26 -22.88 -0.50 30.38
N ILE A 27 -22.11 0.58 30.22
CA ILE A 27 -20.65 0.57 30.41
C ILE A 27 -20.22 0.63 31.88
N ASP A 28 -21.15 0.94 32.79
CA ASP A 28 -20.92 0.93 34.24
C ASP A 28 -21.40 -0.37 34.92
N GLY A 29 -21.97 -1.29 34.14
CA GLY A 29 -22.61 -2.50 34.64
C GLY A 29 -24.00 -2.23 35.25
N GLY A 30 -24.63 -3.28 35.78
CA GLY A 30 -25.98 -3.21 36.35
C GLY A 30 -27.08 -3.35 35.30
N ALA A 31 -28.20 -2.65 35.51
CA ALA A 31 -29.41 -2.78 34.69
C ALA A 31 -29.25 -2.20 33.29
N PHE A 32 -29.98 -2.78 32.34
CA PHE A 32 -30.07 -2.30 30.96
C PHE A 32 -30.98 -1.07 30.83
N PRO A 33 -30.91 -0.35 29.69
CA PRO A 33 -31.87 0.70 29.33
C PRO A 33 -33.34 0.23 29.53
N PRO A 34 -34.25 1.09 30.02
CA PRO A 34 -35.66 0.72 30.24
C PRO A 34 -36.40 0.27 28.97
N ASP A 35 -35.95 0.73 27.81
CA ASP A 35 -36.47 0.44 26.47
C ASP A 35 -35.82 -0.79 25.80
N THR A 36 -35.05 -1.58 26.57
CA THR A 36 -34.39 -2.77 26.04
C THR A 36 -35.40 -3.86 25.68
N ASP A 37 -35.33 -4.36 24.45
CA ASP A 37 -36.18 -5.44 23.96
C ASP A 37 -35.98 -6.71 24.79
N ALA A 38 -37.05 -7.21 25.41
CA ALA A 38 -37.00 -8.40 26.25
C ALA A 38 -36.53 -9.67 25.49
N ARG A 39 -36.60 -9.68 24.16
CA ARG A 39 -36.10 -10.78 23.31
C ARG A 39 -34.58 -10.93 23.37
N LEU A 40 -33.84 -9.86 23.72
CA LEU A 40 -32.39 -9.91 23.91
C LEU A 40 -31.95 -10.82 25.07
N PHE A 41 -32.90 -11.23 25.93
CA PHE A 41 -32.63 -12.07 27.10
C PHE A 41 -33.16 -13.50 26.94
N LYS A 42 -33.69 -13.87 25.77
CA LYS A 42 -34.15 -15.25 25.54
C LYS A 42 -32.94 -16.15 25.33
N SER A 43 -32.87 -17.22 26.14
CA SER A 43 -31.78 -18.20 26.09
C SER A 43 -32.15 -19.37 25.17
N ASP A 44 -31.55 -19.45 23.98
CA ASP A 44 -31.40 -20.73 23.28
C ASP A 44 -30.04 -21.35 23.68
N ASP A 45 -29.92 -22.69 23.64
CA ASP A 45 -28.78 -23.47 24.20
C ASP A 45 -27.39 -23.18 23.59
N ALA A 46 -27.29 -22.25 22.64
CA ALA A 46 -26.06 -21.88 21.93
C ALA A 46 -25.40 -20.57 22.42
N HIS A 47 -25.92 -19.92 23.47
CA HIS A 47 -25.49 -18.55 23.85
C HIS A 47 -24.43 -18.49 24.95
N ALA A 48 -23.48 -17.57 24.81
CA ALA A 48 -22.62 -17.16 25.92
C ALA A 48 -23.42 -16.21 26.84
N SER A 49 -24.00 -16.77 27.90
CA SER A 49 -24.79 -16.02 28.88
C SER A 49 -24.20 -16.10 30.29
N GLN A 50 -24.21 -14.97 30.99
CA GLN A 50 -23.81 -14.85 32.39
C GLN A 50 -24.62 -13.74 33.06
N SER A 51 -25.30 -14.05 34.17
CA SER A 51 -25.93 -13.05 35.02
C SER A 51 -25.30 -13.05 36.41
N SER A 52 -25.02 -11.87 36.94
CA SER A 52 -24.43 -11.65 38.26
C SER A 52 -25.00 -10.37 38.87
N LYS A 53 -24.76 -10.13 40.17
CA LYS A 53 -25.24 -8.91 40.85
C LYS A 53 -24.77 -7.61 40.18
N SER A 54 -23.61 -7.62 39.53
CA SER A 54 -22.98 -6.43 38.93
C SER A 54 -23.10 -6.36 37.40
N GLN A 55 -23.31 -7.48 36.72
CA GLN A 55 -23.28 -7.55 35.25
C GLN A 55 -24.30 -8.56 34.75
N THR A 56 -24.97 -8.22 33.66
CA THR A 56 -25.75 -9.18 32.86
C THR A 56 -25.18 -9.20 31.45
N ILE A 57 -24.76 -10.37 30.98
CA ILE A 57 -24.17 -10.59 29.66
C ILE A 57 -24.98 -11.67 28.95
N ALA A 58 -25.46 -11.39 27.74
CA ALA A 58 -26.20 -12.32 26.90
C ALA A 58 -25.79 -12.10 25.44
N LEU A 59 -25.10 -13.07 24.84
CA LEU A 59 -24.51 -12.91 23.52
C LEU A 59 -24.97 -14.02 22.59
N ASN A 60 -25.52 -13.61 21.46
CA ASN A 60 -25.89 -14.47 20.35
C ASN A 60 -25.50 -13.78 19.04
N THR A 61 -24.31 -14.09 18.52
CA THR A 61 -23.91 -13.65 17.18
C THR A 61 -24.09 -14.71 16.11
N GLY A 62 -24.32 -15.96 16.52
CA GLY A 62 -24.25 -17.14 15.66
C GLY A 62 -22.83 -17.65 15.41
N ILE A 63 -21.80 -16.96 15.91
CA ILE A 63 -20.39 -17.37 15.83
C ILE A 63 -19.87 -17.62 17.26
N GLY A 64 -19.74 -18.89 17.65
CA GLY A 64 -19.45 -19.24 19.05
C GLY A 64 -18.12 -18.67 19.60
N PHE A 65 -17.09 -18.56 18.78
CA PHE A 65 -15.81 -17.96 19.21
C PHE A 65 -15.93 -16.44 19.41
N LEU A 66 -16.69 -15.74 18.56
CA LEU A 66 -16.95 -14.31 18.73
C LEU A 66 -17.76 -14.04 20.00
N ASP A 67 -18.79 -14.85 20.25
CA ASP A 67 -19.58 -14.78 21.48
C ASP A 67 -18.70 -14.94 22.72
N HIS A 68 -17.75 -15.89 22.68
CA HIS A 68 -16.78 -16.08 23.75
C HIS A 68 -15.85 -14.86 23.95
N MET A 69 -15.36 -14.26 22.87
CA MET A 69 -14.49 -13.06 22.93
C MET A 69 -15.22 -11.83 23.44
N LEU A 70 -16.45 -11.58 22.96
CA LEU A 70 -17.30 -10.49 23.43
C LEU A 70 -17.74 -10.68 24.88
N HIS A 71 -17.93 -11.94 25.31
CA HIS A 71 -18.19 -12.26 26.70
C HIS A 71 -17.00 -11.88 27.58
N ALA A 72 -15.78 -12.25 27.18
CA ALA A 72 -14.56 -11.86 27.88
C ALA A 72 -14.38 -10.33 27.93
N LEU A 73 -14.63 -9.65 26.81
CA LEU A 73 -14.59 -8.19 26.73
C LEU A 73 -15.54 -7.54 27.73
N ALA A 74 -16.83 -7.89 27.69
CA ALA A 74 -17.83 -7.32 28.59
C ALA A 74 -17.51 -7.65 30.05
N LYS A 75 -17.07 -8.89 30.34
CA LYS A 75 -16.73 -9.33 31.69
C LYS A 75 -15.62 -8.49 32.29
N HIS A 76 -14.49 -8.35 31.58
CA HIS A 76 -13.32 -7.66 32.09
C HIS A 76 -13.43 -6.13 32.02
N ALA A 77 -14.26 -5.60 31.12
CA ALA A 77 -14.56 -4.17 31.04
C ALA A 77 -15.55 -3.71 32.13
N GLY A 78 -16.27 -4.64 32.74
CA GLY A 78 -17.29 -4.33 33.76
C GLY A 78 -18.66 -4.00 33.18
N TRP A 79 -18.92 -4.36 31.93
CA TRP A 79 -20.15 -3.99 31.22
C TRP A 79 -21.30 -4.98 31.50
N SER A 80 -22.53 -4.49 31.39
CA SER A 80 -23.68 -5.32 31.06
C SER A 80 -23.92 -5.20 29.55
N LEU A 81 -23.95 -6.32 28.84
CA LEU A 81 -24.00 -6.36 27.38
C LEU A 81 -24.96 -7.44 26.90
N ALA A 82 -25.96 -7.05 26.11
CA ALA A 82 -26.85 -7.96 25.42
C ALA A 82 -26.75 -7.73 23.91
N ILE A 83 -26.45 -8.79 23.14
CA ILE A 83 -26.37 -8.74 21.67
C ILE A 83 -27.14 -9.93 21.11
N ASN A 84 -28.01 -9.66 20.16
CA ASN A 84 -28.62 -10.67 19.30
C ASN A 84 -28.41 -10.25 17.84
N CYS A 85 -27.73 -11.09 17.07
CA CYS A 85 -27.48 -10.89 15.65
C CYS A 85 -28.06 -12.06 14.85
N GLN A 86 -28.80 -11.74 13.79
CA GLN A 86 -29.09 -12.67 12.70
C GLN A 86 -28.30 -12.22 11.49
N GLY A 87 -27.16 -12.88 11.27
CA GLY A 87 -26.28 -12.61 10.14
C GLY A 87 -26.40 -13.65 9.02
N ASP A 88 -25.78 -13.36 7.89
CA ASP A 88 -25.74 -14.17 6.68
C ASP A 88 -24.60 -15.21 6.70
N LEU A 89 -24.46 -15.95 7.80
CA LEU A 89 -23.40 -16.96 8.02
C LEU A 89 -23.33 -18.12 6.99
N HIS A 90 -24.28 -18.17 6.06
CA HIS A 90 -24.25 -19.10 4.92
C HIS A 90 -23.35 -18.59 3.76
N ILE A 91 -23.00 -17.30 3.76
CA ILE A 91 -22.01 -16.68 2.88
C ILE A 91 -20.63 -16.85 3.51
N ASP A 92 -20.36 -16.14 4.61
CA ASP A 92 -19.16 -16.27 5.45
C ASP A 92 -19.38 -15.58 6.83
N ASP A 93 -18.33 -15.50 7.65
CA ASP A 93 -18.34 -14.86 8.97
C ASP A 93 -18.09 -13.34 8.95
N HIS A 94 -17.73 -12.77 7.79
CA HIS A 94 -17.18 -11.42 7.66
C HIS A 94 -18.20 -10.35 8.06
N HIS A 95 -19.35 -10.31 7.38
CA HIS A 95 -20.36 -9.29 7.62
C HIS A 95 -20.88 -9.35 9.07
N THR A 96 -21.11 -10.56 9.57
CA THR A 96 -21.62 -10.77 10.93
C THR A 96 -20.64 -10.26 11.99
N ALA A 97 -19.36 -10.63 11.89
CA ALA A 97 -18.36 -10.22 12.87
C ALA A 97 -18.05 -8.72 12.80
N GLU A 98 -17.97 -8.15 11.60
CA GLU A 98 -17.74 -6.72 11.38
C GLU A 98 -18.90 -5.87 11.92
N ASP A 99 -20.14 -6.14 11.48
CA ASP A 99 -21.29 -5.32 11.83
C ASP A 99 -21.60 -5.39 13.34
N VAL A 100 -21.38 -6.54 13.99
CA VAL A 100 -21.51 -6.66 15.46
C VAL A 100 -20.53 -5.74 16.18
N CYS A 101 -19.29 -5.66 15.71
CA CYS A 101 -18.28 -4.78 16.31
C CYS A 101 -18.54 -3.29 16.02
N ILE A 102 -19.06 -2.95 14.84
CA ILE A 102 -19.54 -1.60 14.51
C ILE A 102 -20.71 -1.21 15.43
N ALA A 103 -21.68 -2.10 15.59
CA ALA A 103 -22.82 -1.90 16.47
C ALA A 103 -22.35 -1.67 17.92
N LEU A 104 -21.46 -2.52 18.42
CA LEU A 104 -20.91 -2.40 19.77
C LEU A 104 -20.13 -1.09 19.97
N GLY A 105 -19.27 -0.70 19.02
CA GLY A 105 -18.53 0.57 19.08
C GLY A 105 -19.47 1.79 19.06
N THR A 106 -20.51 1.75 18.23
CA THR A 106 -21.55 2.79 18.18
C THR A 106 -22.31 2.90 19.51
N ALA A 107 -22.68 1.77 20.11
CA ALA A 107 -23.32 1.71 21.42
C ALA A 107 -22.41 2.31 22.49
N TYR A 108 -21.13 1.91 22.48
CA TYR A 108 -20.13 2.39 23.42
C TYR A 108 -19.97 3.90 23.33
N LYS A 109 -19.88 4.46 22.12
CA LYS A 109 -19.79 5.91 21.91
C LYS A 109 -21.02 6.64 22.46
N LYS A 110 -22.22 6.12 22.19
CA LYS A 110 -23.49 6.69 22.70
C LYS A 110 -23.55 6.64 24.22
N ALA A 111 -23.19 5.51 24.82
CA ALA A 111 -23.19 5.31 26.26
C ALA A 111 -22.14 6.21 26.96
N LEU A 112 -20.93 6.31 26.39
CA LEU A 112 -19.86 7.15 26.92
C LEU A 112 -20.21 8.65 26.88
N GLY A 113 -20.93 9.08 25.85
CA GLY A 113 -21.31 10.48 25.65
C GLY A 113 -20.10 11.41 25.47
N THR A 114 -20.18 12.62 26.04
CA THR A 114 -19.02 13.52 26.13
C THR A 114 -18.11 13.02 27.26
N PRO A 115 -16.83 12.71 27.00
CA PRO A 115 -15.92 12.15 28.01
C PRO A 115 -15.45 13.23 28.99
N VAL A 116 -16.34 13.63 29.89
CA VAL A 116 -16.12 14.64 30.93
C VAL A 116 -15.79 13.95 32.25
N GLY A 117 -14.73 14.39 32.92
CA GLY A 117 -14.30 13.85 34.21
C GLY A 117 -13.88 12.38 34.17
N VAL A 118 -13.51 11.86 33.01
CA VAL A 118 -12.95 10.50 32.83
C VAL A 118 -11.43 10.56 32.72
N ALA A 119 -10.77 9.43 32.99
CA ALA A 119 -9.31 9.31 32.88
C ALA A 119 -8.78 9.56 31.46
N ARG A 120 -9.63 9.33 30.45
CA ARG A 120 -9.40 9.48 28.99
C ARG A 120 -8.39 8.48 28.42
N PHE A 121 -7.26 8.28 29.09
CA PHE A 121 -6.24 7.33 28.69
C PHE A 121 -6.32 6.08 29.56
N GLY A 122 -6.13 4.91 28.95
CA GLY A 122 -6.05 3.64 29.66
C GLY A 122 -5.09 2.70 28.96
N TYR A 123 -4.45 1.83 29.73
CA TYR A 123 -3.58 0.79 29.19
C TYR A 123 -3.63 -0.45 30.08
N ALA A 124 -3.46 -1.62 29.48
CA ALA A 124 -3.40 -2.85 30.24
C ALA A 124 -2.54 -3.89 29.56
N TYR A 125 -1.97 -4.78 30.37
CA TYR A 125 -1.30 -5.99 29.95
C TYR A 125 -2.13 -7.16 30.49
N ALA A 126 -2.55 -8.06 29.61
CA ALA A 126 -3.29 -9.25 30.00
C ALA A 126 -2.55 -10.51 29.52
N PRO A 127 -2.12 -11.37 30.45
CA PRO A 127 -1.59 -12.67 30.10
C PRO A 127 -2.72 -13.70 29.91
N LEU A 128 -2.46 -14.71 29.09
CA LEU A 128 -3.20 -15.96 29.03
C LEU A 128 -2.24 -17.09 28.66
N ASP A 129 -1.96 -17.96 29.62
CA ASP A 129 -0.95 -19.02 29.51
C ASP A 129 0.39 -18.49 28.95
N GLU A 130 0.78 -18.90 27.74
CA GLU A 130 2.00 -18.46 27.09
C GLU A 130 1.87 -17.15 26.30
N ALA A 131 0.67 -16.59 26.19
CA ALA A 131 0.40 -15.35 25.48
C ALA A 131 0.36 -14.12 26.42
N LEU A 132 0.90 -12.99 25.97
CA LEU A 132 0.81 -11.70 26.65
C LEU A 132 0.44 -10.61 25.64
N SER A 133 -0.70 -9.96 25.85
CA SER A 133 -1.13 -8.84 25.02
C SER A 133 -1.16 -7.53 25.80
N ARG A 134 -0.86 -6.43 25.11
CA ARG A 134 -0.94 -5.06 25.59
C ARG A 134 -1.99 -4.30 24.79
N ALA A 135 -2.88 -3.59 25.48
CA ALA A 135 -3.79 -2.63 24.86
C ALA A 135 -3.58 -1.22 25.43
N VAL A 136 -3.71 -0.19 24.58
CA VAL A 136 -3.64 1.23 24.93
C VAL A 136 -4.80 1.97 24.25
N VAL A 137 -5.51 2.81 25.00
CA VAL A 137 -6.74 3.49 24.59
C VAL A 137 -6.66 4.99 24.87
N ASP A 138 -7.07 5.81 23.91
CA ASP A 138 -7.33 7.25 24.08
C ASP A 138 -8.76 7.59 23.61
N LEU A 139 -9.58 8.09 24.54
CA LEU A 139 -10.94 8.61 24.28
C LEU A 139 -10.90 10.01 23.63
N SER A 140 -10.21 10.11 22.49
CA SER A 140 -9.85 11.38 21.84
C SER A 140 -10.84 11.90 20.81
N ASN A 141 -11.87 11.13 20.49
CA ASN A 141 -12.75 11.35 19.34
C ASN A 141 -12.01 11.30 17.97
N ARG A 142 -10.85 10.63 17.91
CA ARG A 142 -10.09 10.37 16.69
C ARG A 142 -10.03 8.85 16.45
N PRO A 143 -10.89 8.32 15.57
CA PRO A 143 -10.89 6.88 15.26
C PRO A 143 -9.58 6.50 14.58
N TYR A 144 -8.83 5.61 15.22
CA TYR A 144 -7.62 5.01 14.63
C TYR A 144 -7.27 3.73 15.39
N ALA A 145 -6.86 2.69 14.69
CA ALA A 145 -6.51 1.41 15.29
C ALA A 145 -5.17 0.90 14.77
N VAL A 146 -4.36 0.29 15.65
CA VAL A 146 -3.16 -0.46 15.29
C VAL A 146 -3.22 -1.79 16.01
N ILE A 147 -3.44 -2.88 15.26
CA ILE A 147 -3.67 -4.21 15.81
C ILE A 147 -2.61 -5.17 15.27
N ASP A 148 -1.82 -5.76 16.16
CA ASP A 148 -0.75 -6.69 15.82
C ASP A 148 -0.80 -7.90 16.75
N LEU A 149 -1.44 -8.98 16.28
CA LEU A 149 -1.64 -10.21 17.06
C LEU A 149 -0.80 -11.38 16.56
N GLY A 150 -0.27 -11.27 15.33
CA GLY A 150 0.52 -12.30 14.66
C GLY A 150 -0.16 -13.67 14.56
N LEU A 151 -1.50 -13.71 14.43
CA LEU A 151 -2.27 -14.94 14.29
C LEU A 151 -1.85 -15.69 13.01
N LYS A 152 -1.71 -17.02 13.08
CA LYS A 152 -1.15 -17.85 11.99
C LYS A 152 -2.12 -18.86 11.42
N ARG A 153 -3.05 -19.35 12.25
CA ARG A 153 -4.11 -20.29 11.86
C ARG A 153 -5.12 -19.60 10.96
N GLU A 154 -5.84 -20.38 10.17
CA GLU A 154 -6.92 -19.88 9.32
C GLU A 154 -8.18 -19.54 10.15
N PHE A 155 -8.54 -20.41 11.11
CA PHE A 155 -9.77 -20.27 11.91
C PHE A 155 -9.57 -20.53 13.42
N LEU A 156 -10.33 -19.80 14.22
CA LEU A 156 -10.57 -20.01 15.66
C LEU A 156 -12.04 -20.34 15.87
N GLY A 157 -12.33 -21.65 16.00
CA GLY A 157 -13.71 -22.12 15.98
C GLY A 157 -14.33 -21.90 14.59
N GLN A 158 -15.39 -21.10 14.53
CA GLN A 158 -16.08 -20.71 13.28
C GLN A 158 -15.70 -19.30 12.80
N LEU A 159 -14.83 -18.59 13.54
CA LEU A 159 -14.38 -17.26 13.17
C LEU A 159 -13.04 -17.35 12.44
N SER A 160 -12.93 -16.69 11.29
CA SER A 160 -11.70 -16.53 10.53
C SER A 160 -10.70 -15.69 11.35
N CYS A 161 -9.43 -16.08 11.41
CA CYS A 161 -8.42 -15.36 12.21
C CYS A 161 -8.22 -13.91 11.75
N GLU A 162 -8.40 -13.62 10.47
CA GLU A 162 -8.37 -12.25 9.93
C GLU A 162 -9.46 -11.35 10.51
N MET A 163 -10.61 -11.93 10.91
CA MET A 163 -11.70 -11.16 11.50
C MET A 163 -11.39 -10.67 12.91
N VAL A 164 -10.44 -11.29 13.63
CA VAL A 164 -10.09 -10.86 14.98
C VAL A 164 -9.50 -9.43 14.98
N PRO A 165 -8.46 -9.10 14.19
CA PRO A 165 -8.03 -7.71 13.99
C PRO A 165 -9.15 -6.78 13.50
N HIS A 166 -9.90 -7.19 12.48
CA HIS A 166 -10.99 -6.38 11.93
C HIS A 166 -12.05 -6.03 13.00
N CYS A 167 -12.39 -6.94 13.91
CA CYS A 167 -13.30 -6.66 15.02
C CYS A 167 -12.82 -5.49 15.90
N PHE A 168 -11.51 -5.44 16.22
CA PHE A 168 -10.94 -4.34 17.01
C PHE A 168 -10.97 -3.01 16.23
N GLU A 169 -10.64 -3.05 14.95
CA GLU A 169 -10.64 -1.87 14.07
C GLU A 169 -12.05 -1.29 13.92
N SER A 170 -13.03 -2.14 13.60
CA SER A 170 -14.44 -1.78 13.47
C SER A 170 -15.01 -1.20 14.75
N PHE A 171 -14.67 -1.80 15.91
CA PHE A 171 -15.04 -1.23 17.21
C PHE A 171 -14.41 0.16 17.41
N ALA A 172 -13.09 0.31 17.21
CA ALA A 172 -12.38 1.56 17.47
C ALA A 172 -12.88 2.70 16.57
N GLN A 173 -13.18 2.38 15.30
CA GLN A 173 -13.71 3.30 14.32
C GLN A 173 -15.10 3.79 14.71
N ALA A 174 -16.02 2.87 15.03
CA ALA A 174 -17.39 3.21 15.44
C ALA A 174 -17.44 3.88 16.84
N ALA A 175 -16.52 3.53 17.74
CA ALA A 175 -16.40 4.13 19.06
C ALA A 175 -15.75 5.54 19.03
N HIS A 176 -15.16 5.95 17.90
CA HIS A 176 -14.36 7.17 17.77
C HIS A 176 -13.21 7.25 18.78
N ILE A 177 -12.45 6.18 18.94
CA ILE A 177 -11.30 6.12 19.86
C ILE A 177 -10.02 5.79 19.11
N THR A 178 -8.88 6.14 19.71
CA THR A 178 -7.59 5.63 19.26
C THR A 178 -7.26 4.38 20.08
N LEU A 179 -7.02 3.25 19.41
CA LEU A 179 -6.79 1.93 20.02
C LEU A 179 -5.52 1.29 19.47
N HIS A 180 -4.63 0.84 20.35
CA HIS A 180 -3.47 0.03 19.98
C HIS A 180 -3.55 -1.29 20.72
N VAL A 181 -3.45 -2.42 20.02
CA VAL A 181 -3.43 -3.76 20.62
C VAL A 181 -2.29 -4.57 20.03
N HIS A 182 -1.37 -5.02 20.87
CA HIS A 182 -0.21 -5.81 20.45
C HIS A 182 -0.11 -7.09 21.27
N CYS A 183 0.03 -8.23 20.62
CA CYS A 183 0.45 -9.47 21.24
C CYS A 183 1.99 -9.49 21.30
N LEU A 184 2.55 -9.34 22.49
CA LEU A 184 4.00 -9.25 22.70
C LEU A 184 4.71 -10.60 22.56
N HIS A 185 4.04 -11.67 22.99
CA HIS A 185 4.46 -13.06 22.79
C HIS A 185 3.27 -13.99 22.97
N GLY A 186 3.38 -15.22 22.47
CA GLY A 186 2.34 -16.26 22.50
C GLY A 186 2.59 -17.30 21.41
N PHE A 187 2.07 -18.52 21.54
CA PHE A 187 2.22 -19.54 20.49
C PHE A 187 0.86 -20.03 19.98
N ASN A 188 -0.15 -20.09 20.84
CA ASN A 188 -1.50 -20.48 20.49
C ASN A 188 -2.33 -19.24 20.10
N ASP A 189 -2.87 -19.24 18.89
CA ASP A 189 -3.68 -18.13 18.36
C ASP A 189 -4.96 -17.88 19.14
N HIS A 190 -5.56 -18.91 19.76
CA HIS A 190 -6.67 -18.72 20.70
C HIS A 190 -6.21 -17.85 21.87
N HIS A 191 -5.07 -18.21 22.47
CA HIS A 191 -4.57 -17.53 23.66
C HIS A 191 -4.20 -16.09 23.35
N ARG A 192 -3.58 -15.85 22.19
CA ARG A 192 -3.24 -14.51 21.68
C ARG A 192 -4.48 -13.63 21.46
N ALA A 193 -5.54 -14.18 20.87
CA ALA A 193 -6.78 -13.46 20.65
C ALA A 193 -7.48 -13.12 21.99
N GLU A 194 -7.62 -14.11 22.87
CA GLU A 194 -8.31 -13.91 24.15
C GLU A 194 -7.52 -12.98 25.09
N SER A 195 -6.19 -13.07 25.13
CA SER A 195 -5.35 -12.11 25.87
C SER A 195 -5.51 -10.69 25.32
N ALA A 196 -5.66 -10.51 24.00
CA ALA A 196 -5.88 -9.21 23.37
C ALA A 196 -7.23 -8.60 23.75
N PHE A 197 -8.32 -9.37 23.70
CA PHE A 197 -9.65 -8.91 24.13
C PHE A 197 -9.66 -8.54 25.62
N LYS A 198 -9.01 -9.33 26.47
CA LYS A 198 -8.86 -9.03 27.91
C LYS A 198 -8.06 -7.74 28.15
N ALA A 199 -6.96 -7.54 27.42
CA ALA A 199 -6.16 -6.33 27.54
C ALA A 199 -6.98 -5.08 27.16
N MET A 200 -7.69 -5.14 26.02
CA MET A 200 -8.56 -4.04 25.58
C MET A 200 -9.65 -3.75 26.61
N ALA A 201 -10.29 -4.78 27.15
CA ALA A 201 -11.36 -4.64 28.14
C ALA A 201 -10.92 -3.83 29.36
N VAL A 202 -9.76 -4.17 29.93
CA VAL A 202 -9.21 -3.50 31.12
C VAL A 202 -8.75 -2.08 30.77
N ALA A 203 -8.10 -1.89 29.62
CA ALA A 203 -7.64 -0.58 29.17
C ALA A 203 -8.82 0.39 28.94
N ILE A 204 -9.90 -0.07 28.29
CA ILE A 204 -11.10 0.76 28.07
C ILE A 204 -11.78 1.10 29.39
N ARG A 205 -11.92 0.13 30.31
CA ARG A 205 -12.48 0.40 31.64
C ARG A 205 -11.69 1.47 32.39
N GLN A 206 -10.36 1.39 32.35
CA GLN A 206 -9.51 2.42 32.95
C GLN A 206 -9.74 3.78 32.29
N ALA A 207 -9.74 3.85 30.96
CA ALA A 207 -9.93 5.09 30.21
C ALA A 207 -11.29 5.76 30.49
N ALA A 208 -12.35 4.95 30.64
CA ALA A 208 -13.71 5.40 30.91
C ALA A 208 -14.01 5.65 32.40
N SER A 209 -13.06 5.35 33.29
CA SER A 209 -13.24 5.53 34.74
C SER A 209 -13.27 7.00 35.12
N HIS A 210 -14.14 7.36 36.07
CA HIS A 210 -14.23 8.72 36.57
C HIS A 210 -13.03 9.05 37.48
N VAL A 211 -12.45 10.23 37.29
CA VAL A 211 -11.35 10.74 38.11
C VAL A 211 -11.92 11.70 39.15
N LYS A 212 -11.78 11.34 40.43
CA LYS A 212 -12.21 12.17 41.55
C LYS A 212 -11.53 13.54 41.50
N GLY A 213 -12.31 14.62 41.61
CA GLY A 213 -11.82 15.99 41.58
C GLY A 213 -11.65 16.59 40.17
N LYS A 214 -12.08 15.88 39.12
CA LYS A 214 -12.13 16.38 37.73
C LYS A 214 -13.54 16.35 37.16
N GLU A 215 -14.56 16.28 38.01
CA GLU A 215 -15.95 16.27 37.60
C GLU A 215 -16.28 17.54 36.80
N GLY A 216 -16.89 17.41 35.63
CA GLY A 216 -17.18 18.56 34.75
C GLY A 216 -16.03 19.01 33.86
N GLU A 217 -14.80 18.52 34.07
CA GLU A 217 -13.64 18.90 33.26
C GLU A 217 -13.49 18.02 32.01
N VAL A 218 -13.27 18.66 30.86
CA VAL A 218 -12.86 17.95 29.64
C VAL A 218 -11.34 17.73 29.71
N PRO A 219 -10.84 16.48 29.66
CA PRO A 219 -9.41 16.18 29.74
C PRO A 219 -8.69 16.50 28.42
N SER A 220 -8.70 17.77 28.00
CA SER A 220 -8.13 18.28 26.75
C SER A 220 -7.51 19.65 26.96
N THR A 221 -6.27 19.84 26.49
CA THR A 221 -5.60 21.16 26.47
C THR A 221 -6.28 22.16 25.53
N LYS A 222 -7.15 21.68 24.63
CA LYS A 222 -7.90 22.51 23.68
C LYS A 222 -9.30 22.91 24.19
N GLY A 223 -9.65 22.54 25.43
CA GLY A 223 -10.97 22.83 26.02
C GLY A 223 -12.14 22.02 25.44
N THR A 224 -11.96 21.38 24.28
CA THR A 224 -12.95 20.48 23.68
C THR A 224 -12.29 19.18 23.17
N LEU A 225 -13.08 18.12 23.11
CA LEU A 225 -12.75 16.84 22.45
C LEU A 225 -13.62 16.61 21.21
N SER A 226 -14.35 17.62 20.74
CA SER A 226 -15.06 17.58 19.46
C SER A 226 -14.03 17.54 18.33
N ALA A 227 -14.20 16.58 17.41
CA ALA A 227 -13.45 16.60 16.17
C ALA A 227 -13.65 17.95 15.48
N TYR A 228 -12.58 18.50 14.90
CA TYR A 228 -12.61 19.72 14.08
C TYR A 228 -13.58 19.50 12.90
N LEU A 229 -14.87 19.78 13.09
CA LEU A 229 -15.69 20.27 12.02
C LEU A 229 -15.35 21.74 11.89
N ILE A 230 -14.84 22.14 10.73
CA ILE A 230 -14.72 23.54 10.34
C ILE A 230 -16.14 24.09 10.33
N GLN A 231 -16.56 24.66 11.45
CA GLN A 231 -17.77 25.46 11.54
C GLN A 231 -17.32 26.92 11.43
N ARG A 232 -16.91 27.28 10.20
CA ARG A 232 -16.99 28.67 9.75
C ARG A 232 -18.46 28.96 9.48
N GLU A 233 -19.21 29.26 10.54
CA GLU A 233 -20.45 30.03 10.48
C GLU A 233 -20.96 30.24 11.91
N LYS A 234 -21.38 31.47 12.21
CA LYS A 234 -21.80 31.99 13.52
C LYS A 234 -20.70 32.47 14.48
N ALA A 235 -20.02 33.54 14.07
CA ALA A 235 -19.73 34.66 14.96
C ALA A 235 -19.31 35.90 14.15
N ARG A 236 -20.30 36.65 13.64
CA ARG A 236 -20.19 38.07 13.27
C ARG A 236 -21.59 38.64 13.04
N SER A 237 -22.40 38.62 14.09
CA SER A 237 -23.40 39.68 14.28
C SER A 237 -22.71 40.76 15.10
N THR A 238 -22.21 41.77 14.42
CA THR A 238 -21.84 43.04 15.05
C THR A 238 -22.40 44.10 14.14
N THR A 239 -23.49 44.68 14.61
CA THR A 239 -24.19 45.83 14.07
C THR A 239 -23.20 46.93 13.69
N TYR A 240 -23.18 47.33 12.43
CA TYR A 240 -22.56 48.58 12.00
C TYR A 240 -23.66 49.49 11.44
N CYS A 241 -23.86 50.62 12.12
CA CYS A 241 -24.67 51.73 11.64
C CYS A 241 -24.10 52.26 10.31
N PHE A 242 -24.95 52.33 9.30
CA PHE A 242 -24.66 53.02 8.04
C PHE A 242 -24.57 54.53 8.25
N ARG A 243 -23.48 55.14 7.80
CA ARG A 243 -23.45 56.56 7.42
C ARG A 243 -22.80 56.65 6.03
N PRO A 244 -23.48 57.18 5.00
CA PRO A 244 -22.94 57.20 3.66
C PRO A 244 -22.09 58.46 3.44
N LEU A 245 -20.95 58.30 2.79
CA LEU A 245 -20.21 59.40 2.16
C LEU A 245 -19.64 58.90 0.82
N TYR A 246 -19.90 59.69 -0.21
CA TYR A 246 -19.77 59.40 -1.64
C TYR A 246 -18.42 59.92 -2.20
N LEU A 247 -17.97 59.31 -3.32
CA LEU A 247 -17.01 59.77 -4.37
C LEU A 247 -15.49 59.56 -4.15
N PRO A 248 -14.65 59.54 -5.22
CA PRO A 248 -14.74 58.77 -6.49
C PRO A 248 -13.37 58.16 -6.92
N GLN A 249 -13.31 57.73 -8.19
CA GLN A 249 -12.40 56.81 -8.91
C GLN A 249 -10.91 57.23 -9.14
N THR A 250 -10.15 56.23 -9.62
CA THR A 250 -8.82 56.24 -10.31
C THR A 250 -7.58 56.29 -9.39
N GLY A 251 -6.48 55.54 -9.54
CA GLY A 251 -6.00 54.48 -10.43
C GLY A 251 -4.47 54.33 -10.23
N PHE A 252 -3.93 53.10 -10.12
CA PHE A 252 -2.50 52.67 -10.19
C PHE A 252 -1.49 53.34 -9.19
N THR A 253 -0.49 52.71 -8.52
CA THR A 253 0.26 51.45 -8.63
C THR A 253 1.10 51.20 -7.35
N LEU A 254 1.59 49.95 -7.19
CA LEU A 254 2.71 49.46 -6.33
C LEU A 254 2.59 49.55 -4.80
N PHE A 255 2.52 48.39 -4.13
CA PHE A 255 3.00 48.24 -2.75
C PHE A 255 3.78 46.94 -2.53
N SER A 256 5.01 47.14 -2.06
CA SER A 256 5.90 46.17 -1.43
C SER A 256 5.25 45.59 -0.17
N TYR A 257 5.50 44.31 0.11
CA TYR A 257 4.94 43.59 1.25
C TYR A 257 6.01 43.39 2.33
N GLU A 258 6.07 44.27 3.32
CA GLU A 258 6.75 44.04 4.61
C GLU A 258 5.71 43.66 5.67
N LYS A 259 5.90 42.51 6.33
CA LYS A 259 5.11 42.12 7.51
C LYS A 259 5.79 42.65 8.78
N PRO A 260 5.07 43.37 9.67
CA PRO A 260 5.54 43.61 11.02
C PRO A 260 5.15 42.45 11.95
N TYR A 261 6.13 41.90 12.68
CA TYR A 261 5.88 41.00 13.81
C TYR A 261 5.49 41.80 15.06
N PRO A 262 4.50 41.37 15.86
CA PRO A 262 4.16 42.04 17.10
C PRO A 262 5.12 41.68 18.24
N ASN A 263 5.59 42.72 18.91
CA ASN A 263 6.31 42.71 20.19
C ASN A 263 5.52 41.95 21.26
N ASN A 264 6.20 41.07 22.01
CA ASN A 264 5.81 40.77 23.38
C ASN A 264 7.04 40.69 24.27
N ARG A 265 7.14 41.66 25.18
CA ARG A 265 8.26 41.91 26.08
C ARG A 265 7.74 41.68 27.49
N HIS A 266 8.05 40.54 28.11
CA HIS A 266 8.14 40.45 29.57
C HIS A 266 9.19 39.43 30.02
N LEU A 267 10.28 40.01 30.54
CA LEU A 267 11.25 39.56 31.55
C LEU A 267 11.37 38.05 31.87
N ARG A 268 12.60 37.53 31.71
CA ARG A 268 13.45 37.16 32.86
C ARG A 268 14.93 37.20 32.48
N LYS A 269 15.69 37.91 33.31
CA LYS A 269 17.14 38.12 33.24
C LYS A 269 17.87 36.85 33.72
N SER A 270 18.90 36.41 33.01
CA SER A 270 20.17 36.04 33.66
C SER A 270 21.33 36.16 32.67
N LYS A 271 22.32 36.93 33.11
CA LYS A 271 23.59 37.23 32.47
C LYS A 271 24.36 35.94 32.18
N HIS A 272 25.02 35.84 31.02
CA HIS A 272 26.47 35.63 30.94
C HIS A 272 26.99 36.06 29.57
N SER A 273 28.02 36.89 29.62
CA SER A 273 28.75 37.50 28.53
C SER A 273 29.92 36.59 28.18
N ALA A 274 30.17 36.37 26.88
CA ALA A 274 31.50 36.13 26.34
C ALA A 274 31.48 36.40 24.83
N THR A 275 31.82 37.63 24.48
CA THR A 275 32.32 37.99 23.15
C THR A 275 33.78 37.57 23.11
N LEU A 276 34.26 36.88 22.06
CA LEU A 276 35.59 37.17 21.54
C LEU A 276 35.75 36.74 20.07
N ARG A 277 36.49 37.60 19.37
CA ARG A 277 36.73 37.64 17.93
C ARG A 277 37.90 36.75 17.51
N TYR A 278 37.86 36.38 16.23
CA TYR A 278 38.98 36.18 15.28
C TYR A 278 40.41 36.06 15.83
N LEU A 279 41.07 34.95 15.48
CA LEU A 279 42.51 34.93 15.22
C LEU A 279 42.80 34.12 13.95
N THR A 280 43.25 34.83 12.92
CA THR A 280 44.01 34.32 11.79
C THR A 280 45.50 34.28 12.19
N ARG A 281 46.24 33.24 11.79
CA ARG A 281 47.55 33.30 11.09
C ARG A 281 48.26 31.92 11.01
N PRO A 282 49.25 31.79 10.09
CA PRO A 282 49.54 30.56 9.35
C PRO A 282 50.87 29.88 9.76
N THR A 283 51.10 28.66 9.28
CA THR A 283 52.45 28.13 9.05
C THR A 283 52.48 27.15 7.88
N LYS A 284 53.39 27.41 6.92
CA LYS A 284 53.87 26.47 5.90
C LYS A 284 54.83 25.48 6.57
N GLN A 285 54.80 24.21 6.17
CA GLN A 285 55.99 23.38 6.07
C GLN A 285 55.77 22.25 5.05
N HIS A 286 56.68 22.17 4.09
CA HIS A 286 56.82 21.12 3.09
C HIS A 286 57.19 19.79 3.76
N LEU A 287 56.63 18.67 3.28
CA LEU A 287 57.34 17.40 3.18
C LEU A 287 56.65 16.49 2.15
N ALA A 288 57.49 15.71 1.47
CA ALA A 288 57.27 15.10 0.17
C ALA A 288 56.49 13.78 0.20
N SER A 289 56.00 13.42 -0.99
CA SER A 289 55.32 12.17 -1.39
C SER A 289 56.15 10.90 -1.12
N PRO A 290 55.55 9.68 -1.13
CA PRO A 290 55.39 8.98 -2.41
C PRO A 290 54.10 8.15 -2.57
N ALA A 291 53.59 8.09 -3.82
CA ALA A 291 52.64 7.08 -4.32
C ALA A 291 53.40 5.82 -4.81
N PRO A 292 52.78 4.62 -4.80
CA PRO A 292 52.43 3.92 -6.06
C PRO A 292 51.25 2.90 -5.92
N PRO A 293 50.88 2.06 -6.92
CA PRO A 293 51.09 2.14 -8.38
C PRO A 293 49.78 2.15 -9.19
N ILE A 294 49.84 2.79 -10.37
CA ILE A 294 48.85 2.66 -11.46
C ILE A 294 49.40 1.60 -12.42
N LEU A 295 48.63 0.55 -12.67
CA LEU A 295 48.93 -0.45 -13.70
C LEU A 295 48.43 0.07 -15.05
N TYR A 296 49.36 0.45 -15.93
CA TYR A 296 49.10 0.57 -17.37
C TYR A 296 49.25 -0.82 -17.99
N MET A 297 48.27 -1.24 -18.79
CA MET A 297 48.48 -2.29 -19.80
C MET A 297 48.18 -1.72 -21.18
N SER A 298 49.15 -1.95 -22.05
CA SER A 298 49.37 -1.47 -23.40
C SER A 298 48.46 -2.13 -24.43
N THR A 299 48.29 -1.42 -25.54
CA THR A 299 47.64 -1.82 -26.78
C THR A 299 48.53 -2.72 -27.64
N GLU A 300 47.99 -3.85 -28.08
CA GLU A 300 48.28 -4.53 -29.36
C GLU A 300 46.90 -5.09 -29.80
N GLY A 301 46.35 -4.89 -30.99
CA GLY A 301 46.95 -4.68 -32.29
C GLY A 301 46.76 -5.95 -33.10
N ASP A 302 45.56 -6.23 -33.63
CA ASP A 302 45.39 -7.09 -34.80
C ASP A 302 44.00 -6.94 -35.47
N LYS A 303 44.06 -6.63 -36.76
CA LYS A 303 43.04 -6.67 -37.83
C LYS A 303 43.86 -6.89 -39.13
N PRO A 304 43.29 -7.32 -40.27
CA PRO A 304 41.93 -7.82 -40.55
C PRO A 304 41.94 -9.10 -41.41
N ALA A 305 40.76 -9.67 -41.70
CA ALA A 305 40.57 -10.48 -42.90
C ALA A 305 39.33 -9.96 -43.65
N VAL A 306 39.57 -9.50 -44.88
CA VAL A 306 38.60 -9.06 -45.88
C VAL A 306 38.49 -10.16 -46.92
N GLY A 307 37.28 -10.46 -47.40
CA GLY A 307 37.06 -11.35 -48.54
C GLY A 307 35.69 -11.10 -49.17
N ALA A 308 35.71 -10.54 -50.38
CA ALA A 308 34.59 -10.11 -51.19
C ALA A 308 33.89 -11.26 -51.95
N GLY A 309 32.73 -10.99 -52.56
CA GLY A 309 32.17 -11.85 -53.61
C GLY A 309 30.73 -11.51 -54.00
N ASP A 310 30.57 -10.93 -55.19
CA ASP A 310 29.33 -10.49 -55.84
C ASP A 310 28.41 -11.61 -56.39
N ALA A 311 27.19 -11.15 -56.73
CA ALA A 311 26.39 -11.49 -57.93
C ALA A 311 25.42 -12.70 -57.96
N ALA A 312 24.15 -12.32 -58.19
CA ALA A 312 23.22 -12.81 -59.23
C ALA A 312 22.59 -14.22 -59.16
N GLY A 313 21.31 -14.28 -59.54
CA GLY A 313 20.78 -15.41 -60.32
C GLY A 313 19.50 -16.09 -59.84
N ALA A 314 18.38 -15.59 -60.34
CA ALA A 314 17.09 -16.24 -60.61
C ALA A 314 16.91 -17.77 -60.37
N SER A 315 15.74 -18.14 -59.83
CA SER A 315 14.75 -18.99 -60.53
C SER A 315 13.45 -19.19 -59.73
N LYS A 316 12.33 -18.85 -60.38
CA LYS A 316 10.97 -19.45 -60.22
C LYS A 316 10.92 -20.69 -61.13
N PRO A 317 9.99 -21.67 -61.01
CA PRO A 317 8.52 -21.50 -61.10
C PRO A 317 7.75 -22.48 -60.17
N GLN A 318 6.43 -22.70 -60.11
CA GLN A 318 5.24 -22.51 -60.95
C GLN A 318 4.02 -22.84 -60.03
N GLN A 319 3.03 -21.95 -59.87
CA GLN A 319 1.68 -22.00 -60.48
C GLN A 319 0.87 -23.31 -60.38
N ASN A 320 -0.30 -23.21 -59.74
CA ASN A 320 -1.65 -23.60 -60.22
C ASN A 320 -2.64 -22.77 -59.35
N GLY A 321 -3.51 -21.87 -59.84
CA GLY A 321 -4.52 -21.99 -60.90
C GLY A 321 -5.74 -22.72 -60.31
N GLN A 322 -6.94 -22.16 -60.10
CA GLN A 322 -7.87 -21.34 -60.90
C GLN A 322 -8.91 -20.70 -59.93
N ALA A 323 -9.34 -19.43 -59.99
CA ALA A 323 -10.09 -18.63 -60.98
C ALA A 323 -11.61 -18.51 -60.70
N ARG A 324 -11.96 -17.29 -60.24
CA ARG A 324 -13.19 -16.46 -60.26
C ARG A 324 -14.50 -16.97 -60.89
N GLY A 325 -15.61 -16.56 -60.25
CA GLY A 325 -16.91 -16.28 -60.87
C GLY A 325 -17.82 -15.44 -59.95
N ALA A 326 -18.40 -14.37 -60.49
CA ALA A 326 -19.54 -13.60 -59.95
C ALA A 326 -20.52 -13.39 -61.13
N PRO A 327 -21.76 -12.87 -60.99
CA PRO A 327 -22.67 -12.72 -59.83
C PRO A 327 -24.07 -13.36 -60.11
N ALA A 328 -25.02 -13.28 -59.17
CA ALA A 328 -26.46 -12.96 -59.40
C ALA A 328 -27.47 -13.62 -58.43
N ALA A 329 -28.55 -12.85 -58.21
CA ALA A 329 -29.95 -13.23 -57.97
C ALA A 329 -30.46 -13.50 -56.53
N ALA A 330 -31.45 -12.68 -56.19
CA ALA A 330 -32.33 -12.76 -55.04
C ALA A 330 -33.33 -13.92 -55.13
N ALA A 331 -33.71 -14.49 -53.99
CA ALA A 331 -34.95 -15.26 -53.84
C ALA A 331 -35.48 -15.24 -52.39
N ALA A 332 -36.68 -14.68 -52.28
CA ALA A 332 -37.80 -14.92 -51.36
C ALA A 332 -37.62 -15.58 -49.98
N ALA A 333 -38.20 -14.90 -48.98
CA ALA A 333 -38.60 -15.45 -47.68
C ALA A 333 -39.89 -16.30 -47.78
N PRO A 334 -40.14 -17.19 -46.79
CA PRO A 334 -41.50 -17.44 -46.31
C PRO A 334 -41.71 -16.81 -44.93
N ALA A 335 -42.86 -16.16 -44.81
CA ALA A 335 -43.38 -15.57 -43.59
C ALA A 335 -43.97 -16.63 -42.66
N GLY A 336 -43.95 -16.35 -41.34
CA GLY A 336 -44.99 -16.87 -40.45
C GLY A 336 -44.57 -17.34 -39.05
N GLU A 337 -43.87 -16.53 -38.25
CA GLU A 337 -43.89 -16.73 -36.78
C GLU A 337 -44.12 -15.41 -36.04
N LYS A 338 -45.12 -15.42 -35.15
CA LYS A 338 -45.54 -14.26 -34.33
C LYS A 338 -44.34 -13.75 -33.50
N LYS A 339 -43.92 -12.50 -33.73
CA LYS A 339 -42.97 -11.79 -32.86
C LYS A 339 -43.56 -11.64 -31.46
N LEU A 340 -43.03 -12.38 -30.50
CA LEU A 340 -43.27 -12.18 -29.07
C LEU A 340 -42.73 -10.81 -28.64
N SER A 341 -43.47 -10.10 -27.81
CA SER A 341 -43.09 -8.78 -27.30
C SER A 341 -41.83 -8.87 -26.42
N GLY A 342 -41.07 -7.78 -26.31
CA GLY A 342 -39.83 -7.74 -25.50
C GLY A 342 -40.00 -8.11 -24.03
N ALA A 343 -41.23 -8.00 -23.49
CA ALA A 343 -41.57 -8.44 -22.14
C ALA A 343 -41.68 -9.97 -22.03
N GLU A 344 -42.21 -10.63 -23.06
CA GLU A 344 -42.39 -12.09 -23.10
C GLU A 344 -41.05 -12.81 -23.34
N LEU A 345 -40.13 -12.21 -24.11
CA LEU A 345 -38.77 -12.72 -24.29
C LEU A 345 -37.96 -12.65 -22.99
N LYS A 346 -38.11 -11.58 -22.20
CA LYS A 346 -37.49 -11.46 -20.87
C LYS A 346 -38.06 -12.48 -19.87
N LYS A 347 -39.36 -12.76 -19.95
CA LYS A 347 -40.01 -13.76 -19.08
C LYS A 347 -39.54 -15.19 -19.43
N LYS A 348 -39.51 -15.54 -20.72
CA LYS A 348 -39.01 -16.84 -21.18
C LYS A 348 -37.53 -17.05 -20.87
N ALA A 349 -36.68 -16.03 -21.03
CA ALA A 349 -35.26 -16.13 -20.66
C ALA A 349 -35.05 -16.31 -19.15
N LYS A 350 -35.93 -15.73 -18.30
CA LYS A 350 -35.89 -15.89 -16.85
C LYS A 350 -36.35 -17.29 -16.42
N GLU A 351 -37.37 -17.83 -17.08
CA GLU A 351 -37.89 -19.19 -16.87
C GLU A 351 -36.89 -20.25 -17.34
N GLU A 352 -36.23 -20.05 -18.49
CA GLU A 352 -35.19 -20.94 -19.02
C GLU A 352 -33.94 -20.97 -18.13
N LYS A 353 -33.52 -19.81 -17.59
CA LYS A 353 -32.40 -19.72 -16.63
C LYS A 353 -32.73 -20.38 -15.28
N ALA A 354 -34.01 -20.36 -14.87
CA ALA A 354 -34.48 -21.07 -13.68
C ALA A 354 -34.53 -22.59 -13.89
N ALA A 355 -35.00 -23.05 -15.06
CA ALA A 355 -35.01 -24.46 -15.44
C ALA A 355 -33.59 -25.04 -15.54
N ARG A 356 -32.64 -24.27 -16.10
CA ARG A 356 -31.22 -24.67 -16.18
C ARG A 356 -30.54 -24.75 -14.82
N ARG A 357 -30.95 -23.91 -13.84
CA ARG A 357 -30.49 -24.00 -12.44
C ARG A 357 -31.08 -25.22 -11.71
N LEU A 358 -32.31 -25.60 -12.00
CA LEU A 358 -32.94 -26.81 -11.46
C LEU A 358 -32.30 -28.09 -12.02
N GLN A 359 -31.98 -28.13 -13.32
CA GLN A 359 -31.23 -29.23 -13.93
C GLN A 359 -29.80 -29.35 -13.37
N ALA A 360 -29.09 -28.24 -13.15
CA ALA A 360 -27.77 -28.27 -12.52
C ALA A 360 -27.80 -28.80 -11.08
N LYS A 361 -28.87 -28.51 -10.33
CA LYS A 361 -29.07 -29.01 -8.95
C LYS A 361 -29.38 -30.51 -8.91
N ALA A 362 -30.13 -31.03 -9.89
CA ALA A 362 -30.45 -32.44 -10.00
C ALA A 362 -29.23 -33.32 -10.33
N VAL A 363 -28.29 -32.80 -11.11
CA VAL A 363 -27.04 -33.51 -11.48
C VAL A 363 -26.06 -33.60 -10.30
N GLN A 364 -26.05 -32.62 -9.39
CA GLN A 364 -25.21 -32.67 -8.18
C GLN A 364 -25.74 -33.62 -7.10
N THR A 365 -27.06 -33.81 -6.99
CA THR A 365 -27.64 -34.73 -6.00
C THR A 365 -27.53 -36.22 -6.38
N ALA A 366 -27.26 -36.54 -7.65
CA ALA A 366 -27.08 -37.93 -8.09
C ALA A 366 -25.66 -38.49 -7.85
N ALA A 367 -24.65 -37.63 -7.64
CA ALA A 367 -23.26 -38.04 -7.48
C ALA A 367 -22.85 -38.41 -6.04
N ALA A 368 -23.72 -38.19 -5.04
CA ALA A 368 -23.39 -38.38 -3.62
C ALA A 368 -23.95 -39.67 -2.98
N CYS A 369 -24.52 -40.60 -3.77
CA CYS A 369 -25.08 -41.84 -3.24
C CYS A 369 -24.39 -43.06 -3.88
N GLY A 370 -23.27 -43.49 -3.29
CA GLY A 370 -22.59 -44.72 -3.73
C GLY A 370 -21.31 -45.04 -2.98
N CYS A 371 -21.39 -45.44 -1.70
CA CYS A 371 -20.53 -46.48 -1.10
C CYS A 371 -20.98 -46.75 0.35
N GLY A 372 -21.32 -48.00 0.66
CA GLY A 372 -21.73 -48.45 1.99
C GLY A 372 -20.69 -49.35 2.68
N CYS A 373 -20.77 -49.38 4.02
CA CYS A 373 -20.23 -50.36 4.98
C CYS A 373 -18.70 -50.39 5.20
N SER A 374 -18.15 -50.52 6.42
CA SER A 374 -18.70 -50.97 7.70
C SER A 374 -17.83 -50.51 8.89
N ARG A 375 -18.47 -50.34 10.06
CA ARG A 375 -17.86 -50.14 11.39
C ARG A 375 -17.32 -51.47 11.93
N ARG A 376 -16.12 -51.46 12.53
CA ARG A 376 -15.77 -52.29 13.70
C ARG A 376 -14.85 -51.50 14.65
N GLY A 377 -15.24 -51.45 15.93
CA GLY A 377 -14.45 -50.83 16.98
C GLY A 377 -13.43 -51.78 17.60
N ARG A 378 -12.47 -51.21 18.35
CA ARG A 378 -11.89 -51.81 19.55
C ARG A 378 -11.12 -50.76 20.37
N GLN A 379 -11.34 -50.83 21.67
CA GLN A 379 -10.64 -50.13 22.74
C GLN A 379 -9.17 -50.57 22.86
N GLY A 380 -8.32 -49.71 23.43
CA GLY A 380 -6.98 -50.07 23.92
C GLY A 380 -6.27 -48.89 24.61
N GLN A 381 -6.09 -49.01 25.92
CA GLN A 381 -5.30 -48.13 26.80
C GLN A 381 -3.78 -48.28 26.57
N GLY A 382 -2.97 -47.29 27.00
CA GLY A 382 -1.54 -47.51 27.27
C GLY A 382 -0.66 -46.25 27.32
N GLN A 383 -0.10 -45.96 28.49
CA GLN A 383 0.83 -44.86 28.80
C GLN A 383 2.31 -45.15 28.40
N ALA A 384 3.10 -44.06 28.41
CA ALA A 384 4.51 -43.92 28.82
C ALA A 384 5.67 -43.99 27.78
N GLY A 385 6.17 -42.79 27.44
CA GLY A 385 7.56 -42.31 27.56
C GLY A 385 8.77 -43.11 27.04
N ARG A 386 9.60 -42.46 26.19
CA ARG A 386 11.09 -42.46 26.27
C ARG A 386 11.74 -41.47 25.29
N ARG A 387 12.75 -40.74 25.80
CA ARG A 387 13.72 -39.92 25.04
C ARG A 387 14.75 -40.81 24.31
N ARG A 388 15.17 -40.43 23.09
CA ARG A 388 16.59 -40.36 22.66
C ARG A 388 16.73 -39.70 21.28
N ARG A 389 17.82 -38.92 21.14
CA ARG A 389 18.26 -38.14 19.96
C ARG A 389 18.68 -39.03 18.78
N ARG A 390 18.44 -38.57 17.54
CA ARG A 390 19.33 -38.60 16.35
C ARG A 390 18.64 -37.93 15.13
N ARG A 391 19.36 -37.10 14.36
CA ARG A 391 19.02 -36.61 12.99
C ARG A 391 19.83 -37.44 11.95
N PRO A 392 19.65 -37.29 10.61
CA PRO A 392 18.52 -37.65 9.72
C PRO A 392 19.03 -38.67 8.62
N PRO A 393 18.37 -38.97 7.46
CA PRO A 393 18.06 -38.04 6.35
C PRO A 393 16.69 -38.24 5.65
N TRP A 394 16.34 -37.28 4.81
CA TRP A 394 15.18 -37.19 3.91
C TRP A 394 14.91 -38.43 3.02
N LYS A 395 13.62 -38.69 2.73
CA LYS A 395 13.10 -38.85 1.35
C LYS A 395 11.57 -38.69 1.25
N GLN A 396 11.17 -38.11 0.12
CA GLN A 396 9.87 -37.63 -0.33
C GLN A 396 8.89 -38.72 -0.76
N ASN A 397 7.60 -38.33 -0.86
CA ASN A 397 6.54 -38.70 -1.83
C ASN A 397 5.22 -39.06 -1.09
N GLY A 398 4.05 -38.52 -1.43
CA GLY A 398 3.67 -37.57 -2.47
C GLY A 398 2.19 -37.19 -2.27
N ALA A 399 1.85 -35.95 -2.62
CA ALA A 399 0.49 -35.46 -2.74
C ALA A 399 -0.16 -36.00 -4.03
N GLN A 400 -1.47 -36.20 -3.99
CA GLN A 400 -2.33 -36.03 -5.15
C GLN A 400 -3.28 -34.89 -4.82
N ASP A 401 -3.00 -33.73 -5.41
CA ASP A 401 -3.86 -32.56 -5.44
C ASP A 401 -4.70 -32.53 -6.72
N GLY A 402 -5.94 -32.06 -6.57
CA GLY A 402 -6.60 -31.16 -7.53
C GLY A 402 -7.46 -30.20 -6.69
N GLY A 403 -7.34 -28.87 -6.70
CA GLY A 403 -6.75 -27.91 -7.63
C GLY A 403 -7.85 -26.91 -8.02
N GLY A 404 -7.79 -25.60 -7.75
CA GLY A 404 -6.79 -24.75 -7.11
C GLY A 404 -7.38 -23.35 -6.85
N GLY A 405 -6.74 -22.44 -6.11
CA GLY A 405 -5.45 -22.53 -5.45
C GLY A 405 -4.80 -21.15 -5.34
N ALA A 406 -4.67 -20.67 -4.10
CA ALA A 406 -3.99 -19.44 -3.70
C ALA A 406 -2.51 -19.40 -4.12
N SER A 407 -2.00 -18.24 -4.53
CA SER A 407 -0.55 -18.02 -4.59
C SER A 407 -0.04 -17.54 -3.23
N GLN A 408 0.34 -18.50 -2.38
CA GLN A 408 1.19 -18.30 -1.22
C GLN A 408 2.62 -17.97 -1.69
N ALA A 409 3.19 -16.86 -1.24
CA ALA A 409 4.63 -16.68 -1.21
C ALA A 409 5.15 -17.31 0.09
N GLN A 410 5.36 -18.64 0.06
CA GLN A 410 6.15 -19.33 1.07
C GLN A 410 7.63 -19.00 0.85
N GLY A 411 8.34 -18.75 1.95
CA GLY A 411 9.79 -18.57 1.94
C GLY A 411 10.50 -19.89 1.66
N ASP A 412 10.70 -20.18 0.37
CA ASP A 412 11.77 -21.03 -0.13
C ASP A 412 12.49 -20.24 -1.22
N GLY A 413 13.82 -20.22 -1.19
CA GLY A 413 14.68 -19.38 -2.04
C GLY A 413 14.18 -19.30 -3.47
N ALA A 414 13.68 -18.12 -3.84
CA ALA A 414 12.96 -17.92 -5.09
C ALA A 414 13.95 -17.85 -6.26
N ARG A 415 14.28 -19.01 -6.83
CA ARG A 415 14.55 -19.06 -8.27
C ARG A 415 13.21 -18.81 -8.96
N VAL A 416 13.04 -17.61 -9.51
CA VAL A 416 11.85 -17.19 -10.26
C VAL A 416 11.66 -18.11 -11.46
N LEU A 417 10.90 -19.19 -11.28
CA LEU A 417 10.31 -19.96 -12.36
C LEU A 417 9.21 -19.08 -12.98
N GLN A 418 9.18 -18.98 -14.31
CA GLN A 418 8.09 -18.27 -15.01
C GLN A 418 6.74 -18.81 -14.50
N PRO A 419 5.82 -17.95 -14.07
CA PRO A 419 4.50 -18.40 -13.63
C PRO A 419 3.80 -19.14 -14.78
N PRO A 420 2.96 -20.15 -14.48
CA PRO A 420 2.23 -20.88 -15.51
C PRO A 420 1.47 -19.88 -16.39
N ILE A 421 1.68 -19.96 -17.70
CA ILE A 421 0.99 -19.11 -18.67
C ILE A 421 -0.50 -19.46 -18.60
N HIS A 422 -1.28 -18.67 -17.85
CA HIS A 422 -2.73 -18.69 -17.99
C HIS A 422 -3.06 -18.37 -19.46
N GLY A 423 -3.95 -19.13 -20.09
CA GLY A 423 -4.26 -19.09 -21.53
C GLY A 423 -4.72 -17.75 -22.10
N GLU A 424 -4.71 -16.68 -21.30
CA GLU A 424 -5.12 -15.32 -21.65
C GLU A 424 -3.99 -14.27 -21.51
N ALA A 425 -2.77 -14.67 -21.11
CA ALA A 425 -1.62 -13.75 -21.09
C ALA A 425 -1.09 -13.52 -22.52
N HIS A 426 -1.04 -12.26 -22.95
CA HIS A 426 -0.68 -11.91 -24.33
C HIS A 426 0.80 -12.19 -24.63
N GLU A 427 1.12 -12.53 -25.89
CA GLU A 427 2.47 -12.99 -26.29
C GLU A 427 3.60 -11.99 -26.01
N HIS A 428 3.29 -10.70 -25.96
CA HIS A 428 4.26 -9.67 -25.58
C HIS A 428 4.60 -9.67 -24.08
N TYR A 429 3.70 -10.12 -23.22
CA TYR A 429 3.98 -10.32 -21.79
C TYR A 429 4.66 -11.67 -21.51
N THR A 430 4.45 -12.68 -22.37
CA THR A 430 5.04 -14.03 -22.20
C THR A 430 6.37 -14.23 -22.95
N GLY A 431 6.73 -13.35 -23.88
CA GLY A 431 8.07 -13.31 -24.48
C GLY A 431 8.30 -14.20 -25.72
N ARG A 432 7.26 -14.71 -26.39
CA ARG A 432 7.40 -15.58 -27.57
C ARG A 432 8.08 -14.93 -28.79
N GLN A 433 8.24 -13.59 -28.79
CA GLN A 433 8.88 -12.81 -29.86
C GLN A 433 10.25 -12.22 -29.47
N GLY A 434 10.99 -12.85 -28.56
CA GLY A 434 12.40 -12.50 -28.27
C GLY A 434 12.65 -11.30 -27.35
N CYS A 435 11.61 -10.62 -26.86
CA CYS A 435 11.68 -9.64 -25.78
C CYS A 435 10.70 -10.05 -24.68
N SER A 436 11.15 -10.80 -23.67
CA SER A 436 10.28 -11.09 -22.53
C SER A 436 10.30 -9.93 -21.55
N ILE A 437 9.15 -9.27 -21.40
CA ILE A 437 8.92 -8.25 -20.38
C ILE A 437 9.32 -8.75 -18.98
N PRO A 438 9.06 -10.02 -18.59
CA PRO A 438 9.57 -10.59 -17.35
C PRO A 438 11.10 -10.50 -17.22
N PHE A 439 11.87 -10.82 -18.27
CA PHE A 439 13.34 -10.73 -18.24
C PHE A 439 13.83 -9.28 -18.09
N TYR A 440 13.17 -8.32 -18.77
CA TYR A 440 13.46 -6.89 -18.61
C TYR A 440 13.07 -6.36 -17.22
N LEU A 441 11.91 -6.77 -16.69
CA LEU A 441 11.45 -6.44 -15.34
C LEU A 441 12.35 -7.02 -14.25
N GLN A 442 13.01 -8.15 -14.53
CA GLN A 442 13.89 -8.86 -13.61
C GLN A 442 15.31 -8.25 -13.58
N HIS A 443 15.83 -7.72 -14.71
CA HIS A 443 17.23 -7.28 -14.82
C HIS A 443 17.45 -5.77 -15.01
N ASN A 444 16.44 -4.98 -15.41
CA ASN A 444 16.60 -3.54 -15.63
C ASN A 444 15.44 -2.74 -14.98
N LEU A 445 15.68 -2.22 -13.77
CA LEU A 445 14.76 -1.36 -13.02
C LEU A 445 14.44 -0.03 -13.75
N GLU A 446 15.35 0.44 -14.57
CA GLU A 446 15.47 1.85 -14.93
C GLU A 446 14.46 2.36 -15.98
N LYS A 447 13.68 1.48 -16.63
CA LYS A 447 12.68 1.87 -17.67
C LYS A 447 11.37 1.08 -17.61
N LYS A 448 10.95 0.63 -16.42
CA LYS A 448 9.76 -0.21 -16.26
C LYS A 448 8.48 0.43 -16.80
N GLY A 449 8.31 1.75 -16.61
CA GLY A 449 7.12 2.50 -17.06
C GLY A 449 6.95 2.55 -18.58
N ASP A 450 8.02 2.83 -19.33
CA ASP A 450 7.98 2.91 -20.79
C ASP A 450 7.73 1.53 -21.43
N VAL A 451 8.47 0.51 -20.97
CA VAL A 451 8.32 -0.87 -21.46
C VAL A 451 6.91 -1.39 -21.17
N PHE A 452 6.36 -1.10 -19.99
CA PHE A 452 5.00 -1.46 -19.62
C PHE A 452 3.96 -0.75 -20.48
N ALA A 453 4.06 0.57 -20.63
CA ALA A 453 3.09 1.34 -21.42
C ALA A 453 3.08 0.91 -22.90
N LYS A 454 4.26 0.67 -23.49
CA LYS A 454 4.36 0.11 -24.85
C LYS A 454 3.74 -1.28 -24.96
N ALA A 455 3.90 -2.12 -23.94
CA ALA A 455 3.27 -3.43 -23.91
C ALA A 455 1.74 -3.35 -23.83
N CYS A 456 1.20 -2.40 -23.05
CA CYS A 456 -0.23 -2.11 -23.02
C CYS A 456 -0.75 -1.68 -24.40
N SER A 457 -0.04 -0.80 -25.12
CA SER A 457 -0.42 -0.39 -26.49
C SER A 457 -0.58 -1.60 -27.41
N LYS A 458 0.40 -2.52 -27.40
CA LYS A 458 0.32 -3.74 -28.23
C LYS A 458 -0.81 -4.70 -27.84
N VAL A 459 -1.15 -4.78 -26.56
CA VAL A 459 -2.30 -5.57 -26.10
C VAL A 459 -3.63 -4.95 -26.54
N ILE A 460 -3.73 -3.62 -26.53
CA ILE A 460 -4.93 -2.91 -26.99
C ILE A 460 -5.08 -3.07 -28.51
N GLU A 461 -3.98 -3.02 -29.24
CA GLU A 461 -3.95 -3.20 -30.70
C GLU A 461 -4.43 -4.61 -31.10
N SER A 462 -3.97 -5.65 -30.41
CA SER A 462 -4.34 -7.06 -30.68
C SER A 462 -5.68 -7.49 -30.09
N TYR A 463 -6.23 -6.73 -29.14
CA TYR A 463 -7.49 -7.05 -28.47
C TYR A 463 -8.66 -7.09 -29.45
N THR A 464 -9.64 -7.96 -29.26
CA THR A 464 -10.90 -7.95 -30.03
C THR A 464 -12.07 -8.06 -29.07
N THR A 465 -13.07 -7.17 -29.20
CA THR A 465 -14.22 -7.16 -28.30
C THR A 465 -15.13 -8.37 -28.58
N PRO A 466 -15.46 -9.18 -27.55
CA PRO A 466 -16.42 -10.26 -27.70
C PRO A 466 -17.82 -9.77 -28.07
N HIS A 467 -18.56 -10.57 -28.83
CA HIS A 467 -19.93 -10.23 -29.20
C HIS A 467 -20.82 -10.00 -27.96
N GLY A 468 -21.50 -8.86 -27.91
CA GLY A 468 -22.40 -8.49 -26.80
C GLY A 468 -21.72 -7.79 -25.62
N ALA A 469 -20.42 -7.52 -25.70
CA ALA A 469 -19.69 -6.69 -24.74
C ALA A 469 -19.29 -5.34 -25.36
N THR A 470 -19.09 -4.33 -24.52
CA THR A 470 -18.48 -3.04 -24.91
C THR A 470 -16.98 -3.08 -24.63
N LEU A 471 -16.17 -2.46 -25.49
CA LEU A 471 -14.71 -2.39 -25.34
C LEU A 471 -14.30 -1.91 -23.93
N SER A 472 -14.89 -0.82 -23.43
CA SER A 472 -14.54 -0.22 -22.13
C SER A 472 -14.69 -1.19 -20.95
N ARG A 473 -15.81 -1.92 -20.88
CA ARG A 473 -16.07 -2.88 -19.78
C ARG A 473 -15.15 -4.10 -19.84
N HIS A 474 -15.00 -4.71 -21.02
CA HIS A 474 -14.29 -5.99 -21.15
C HIS A 474 -12.76 -5.83 -21.12
N LEU A 475 -12.24 -4.76 -21.75
CA LEU A 475 -10.81 -4.48 -21.78
C LEU A 475 -10.22 -4.29 -20.37
N THR A 476 -10.92 -3.54 -19.49
CA THR A 476 -10.44 -3.30 -18.12
C THR A 476 -10.64 -4.50 -17.20
N SER A 477 -11.82 -5.13 -17.22
CA SER A 477 -12.21 -6.15 -16.22
C SER A 477 -11.58 -7.52 -16.45
N VAL A 478 -11.30 -7.87 -17.70
CA VAL A 478 -10.79 -9.19 -18.09
C VAL A 478 -9.35 -9.07 -18.58
N VAL A 479 -9.14 -8.36 -19.68
CA VAL A 479 -7.85 -8.39 -20.39
C VAL A 479 -6.74 -7.74 -19.56
N LEU A 480 -6.91 -6.47 -19.17
CA LEU A 480 -5.87 -5.75 -18.42
C LEU A 480 -5.65 -6.35 -17.04
N LYS A 481 -6.72 -6.78 -16.35
CA LYS A 481 -6.61 -7.42 -15.04
C LYS A 481 -5.70 -8.66 -15.12
N ASN A 482 -5.94 -9.54 -16.08
CA ASN A 482 -5.16 -10.78 -16.22
C ASN A 482 -3.68 -10.50 -16.57
N GLN A 483 -3.40 -9.46 -17.36
CA GLN A 483 -2.01 -9.05 -17.61
C GLN A 483 -1.33 -8.49 -16.34
N ILE A 484 -2.05 -7.67 -15.56
CA ILE A 484 -1.54 -7.08 -14.32
C ILE A 484 -1.26 -8.16 -13.27
N ASP A 485 -2.17 -9.12 -13.12
CA ASP A 485 -2.02 -10.23 -12.17
C ASP A 485 -0.80 -11.09 -12.54
N TYR A 486 -0.60 -11.38 -13.83
CA TYR A 486 0.58 -12.09 -14.34
C TYR A 486 1.90 -11.34 -14.06
N LEU A 487 1.93 -10.02 -14.30
CA LEU A 487 3.13 -9.21 -14.03
C LEU A 487 3.42 -9.12 -12.52
N THR A 488 2.39 -8.96 -11.71
CA THR A 488 2.50 -8.87 -10.25
C THR A 488 3.04 -10.18 -9.67
N ALA A 489 2.63 -11.33 -10.23
CA ALA A 489 3.17 -12.64 -9.87
C ALA A 489 4.65 -12.81 -10.26
N CYS A 490 5.10 -12.19 -11.37
CA CYS A 490 6.51 -12.21 -11.75
C CYS A 490 7.39 -11.38 -10.81
N ARG A 491 6.94 -10.16 -10.47
CA ARG A 491 7.66 -9.22 -9.60
C ARG A 491 6.69 -8.13 -9.11
N PRO A 492 6.76 -7.68 -7.84
CA PRO A 492 5.96 -6.55 -7.38
C PRO A 492 6.08 -5.33 -8.31
N MET A 493 4.94 -4.73 -8.66
CA MET A 493 4.89 -3.58 -9.56
C MET A 493 5.52 -2.35 -8.92
N CYS A 494 6.30 -1.60 -9.69
CA CYS A 494 6.80 -0.29 -9.24
C CYS A 494 5.69 0.77 -9.27
N PHE A 495 5.92 1.89 -8.58
CA PHE A 495 4.94 2.97 -8.45
C PHE A 495 4.53 3.60 -9.78
N SER A 496 5.48 3.82 -10.71
CA SER A 496 5.17 4.31 -12.07
C SER A 496 4.23 3.39 -12.84
N MET A 497 4.41 2.06 -12.74
CA MET A 497 3.49 1.10 -13.37
C MET A 497 2.09 1.22 -12.77
N GLY A 498 1.98 1.28 -11.45
CA GLY A 498 0.70 1.47 -10.76
C GLY A 498 -0.02 2.76 -11.17
N ASN A 499 0.72 3.87 -11.26
CA ASN A 499 0.19 5.16 -11.69
C ASN A 499 -0.22 5.14 -13.17
N ALA A 500 0.57 4.53 -14.05
CA ALA A 500 0.22 4.36 -15.46
C ALA A 500 -1.03 3.49 -15.65
N ILE A 501 -1.20 2.43 -14.86
CA ILE A 501 -2.41 1.59 -14.86
C ILE A 501 -3.64 2.40 -14.45
N ARG A 502 -3.54 3.21 -13.39
CA ARG A 502 -4.66 4.07 -12.94
C ARG A 502 -5.05 5.07 -14.02
N TRP A 503 -4.05 5.74 -14.62
CA TRP A 503 -4.27 6.66 -15.72
C TRP A 503 -4.92 5.96 -16.92
N LEU A 504 -4.43 4.79 -17.32
CA LEU A 504 -4.98 4.04 -18.46
C LEU A 504 -6.43 3.61 -18.21
N LYS A 505 -6.74 3.11 -17.02
CA LYS A 505 -8.12 2.77 -16.62
C LYS A 505 -9.06 3.98 -16.71
N LEU A 506 -8.57 5.16 -16.30
CA LEU A 506 -9.32 6.41 -16.44
C LEU A 506 -9.54 6.77 -17.91
N GLN A 507 -8.53 6.65 -18.78
CA GLN A 507 -8.71 6.91 -20.21
C GLN A 507 -9.72 5.95 -20.85
N ILE A 508 -9.68 4.66 -20.51
CA ILE A 508 -10.65 3.67 -21.02
C ILE A 508 -12.08 4.00 -20.57
N SER A 509 -12.25 4.54 -19.35
CA SER A 509 -13.58 4.94 -18.84
C SER A 509 -14.16 6.17 -19.55
N LYS A 510 -13.33 6.99 -20.19
CA LYS A 510 -13.73 8.20 -20.92
C LYS A 510 -14.13 7.93 -22.38
N ILE A 511 -13.92 6.70 -22.87
CA ILE A 511 -14.27 6.33 -24.24
C ILE A 511 -15.79 6.28 -24.40
N ASP A 512 -16.29 6.94 -25.44
CA ASP A 512 -17.70 6.88 -25.81
C ASP A 512 -18.09 5.47 -26.27
N ILE A 513 -19.25 5.00 -25.82
CA ILE A 513 -19.81 3.69 -26.17
C ILE A 513 -20.18 3.64 -27.67
N ASP A 514 -20.50 4.80 -28.25
CA ASP A 514 -20.90 4.91 -29.66
C ASP A 514 -19.71 4.95 -30.62
N LEU A 515 -18.48 5.10 -30.10
CA LEU A 515 -17.27 5.13 -30.92
C LEU A 515 -16.92 3.71 -31.42
N PRO A 516 -16.65 3.52 -32.72
CA PRO A 516 -16.20 2.23 -33.24
C PRO A 516 -14.92 1.73 -32.54
N ASP A 517 -14.86 0.43 -32.25
CA ASP A 517 -13.73 -0.20 -31.56
C ASP A 517 -12.36 0.09 -32.20
N ALA A 518 -12.30 0.20 -33.53
CA ALA A 518 -11.06 0.51 -34.24
C ALA A 518 -10.55 1.93 -33.91
N ASP A 519 -11.46 2.91 -33.90
CA ASP A 519 -11.14 4.29 -33.59
C ASP A 519 -10.84 4.46 -32.09
N ALA A 520 -11.59 3.77 -31.23
CA ALA A 520 -11.35 3.74 -29.79
C ALA A 520 -9.95 3.20 -29.43
N LYS A 521 -9.53 2.09 -30.06
CA LYS A 521 -8.18 1.55 -29.89
C LYS A 521 -7.09 2.50 -30.37
N LYS A 522 -7.29 3.10 -31.55
CA LYS A 522 -6.34 4.07 -32.10
C LYS A 522 -6.16 5.26 -31.16
N ALA A 523 -7.25 5.83 -30.66
CA ALA A 523 -7.22 6.93 -29.70
C ALA A 523 -6.51 6.54 -28.40
N LEU A 524 -6.72 5.31 -27.88
CA LEU A 524 -6.01 4.80 -26.72
C LEU A 524 -4.49 4.66 -26.96
N CYS A 525 -4.09 4.12 -28.11
CA CYS A 525 -2.67 3.97 -28.44
C CYS A 525 -1.99 5.34 -28.59
N GLU A 526 -2.63 6.29 -29.27
CA GLU A 526 -2.13 7.68 -29.38
C GLU A 526 -2.02 8.37 -28.02
N ALA A 527 -2.98 8.14 -27.11
CA ALA A 527 -2.93 8.65 -25.75
C ALA A 527 -1.76 8.04 -24.96
N ILE A 528 -1.51 6.73 -25.11
CA ILE A 528 -0.38 6.03 -24.47
C ILE A 528 0.96 6.58 -24.98
N ASP A 529 1.10 6.78 -26.30
CA ASP A 529 2.32 7.33 -26.89
C ASP A 529 2.59 8.76 -26.40
N THR A 530 1.53 9.59 -26.32
CA THR A 530 1.60 10.94 -25.75
C THR A 530 2.03 10.88 -24.28
N TYR A 531 1.45 9.97 -23.49
CA TYR A 531 1.80 9.77 -22.09
C TYR A 531 3.27 9.37 -21.90
N ILE A 532 3.78 8.42 -22.70
CA ILE A 532 5.19 8.01 -22.68
C ILE A 532 6.10 9.18 -23.06
N ASN A 533 5.72 9.94 -24.08
CA ASN A 533 6.53 11.06 -24.55
C ASN A 533 6.61 12.16 -23.49
N GLU A 534 5.48 12.59 -22.93
CA GLU A 534 5.43 13.70 -21.96
C GLU A 534 5.96 13.31 -20.58
N ARG A 535 5.46 12.20 -20.01
CA ARG A 535 5.71 11.85 -18.59
C ARG A 535 6.99 11.07 -18.37
N ILE A 536 7.62 10.55 -19.42
CA ILE A 536 8.86 9.78 -19.33
C ILE A 536 9.94 10.43 -20.20
N THR A 537 9.74 10.48 -21.52
CA THR A 537 10.83 10.84 -22.46
C THR A 537 11.26 12.30 -22.35
N LEU A 538 10.31 13.23 -22.35
CA LEU A 538 10.56 14.66 -22.17
C LEU A 538 10.95 14.97 -20.73
N ALA A 539 10.29 14.31 -19.76
CA ALA A 539 10.61 14.47 -18.35
C ALA A 539 12.08 14.15 -18.06
N ASP A 540 12.56 13.00 -18.54
CA ASP A 540 13.97 12.59 -18.51
C ASP A 540 14.90 13.68 -19.05
N MET A 541 14.60 14.23 -20.22
CA MET A 541 15.46 15.22 -20.88
C MET A 541 15.56 16.50 -20.05
N VAL A 542 14.45 16.96 -19.47
CA VAL A 542 14.40 18.14 -18.62
C VAL A 542 15.19 17.91 -17.34
N ILE A 543 14.95 16.78 -16.65
CA ILE A 543 15.65 16.44 -15.40
C ILE A 543 17.15 16.32 -15.63
N VAL A 544 17.57 15.60 -16.67
CA VAL A 544 18.99 15.42 -17.03
C VAL A 544 19.64 16.76 -17.35
N LYS A 545 18.95 17.64 -18.10
CA LYS A 545 19.47 18.97 -18.42
C LYS A 545 19.63 19.80 -17.15
N THR A 546 18.59 19.90 -16.33
CA THR A 546 18.62 20.69 -15.09
C THR A 546 19.69 20.17 -14.12
N ALA A 547 19.79 18.85 -13.93
CA ALA A 547 20.84 18.27 -13.08
C ALA A 547 22.25 18.55 -13.61
N ALA A 548 22.48 18.47 -14.92
CA ALA A 548 23.77 18.79 -15.53
C ALA A 548 24.12 20.30 -15.41
N ASP A 549 23.12 21.18 -15.51
CA ASP A 549 23.29 22.63 -15.38
C ASP A 549 23.61 23.05 -13.93
N MET A 550 23.24 22.23 -12.95
CA MET A 550 23.55 22.44 -11.52
C MET A 550 25.00 22.11 -11.13
N LEU A 551 25.75 21.44 -12.00
CA LEU A 551 27.15 21.09 -11.73
C LEU A 551 28.07 22.25 -12.12
N THR A 552 29.02 22.56 -11.27
CA THR A 552 30.03 23.61 -11.46
C THR A 552 31.42 23.02 -11.67
N ASP A 553 32.35 23.83 -12.17
CA ASP A 553 33.75 23.42 -12.24
C ASP A 553 34.31 23.21 -10.83
N ASP A 554 35.21 22.24 -10.72
CA ASP A 554 35.83 21.70 -9.52
C ASP A 554 34.87 21.00 -8.53
N ASP A 555 33.64 20.65 -8.99
CA ASP A 555 32.72 19.84 -8.20
C ASP A 555 33.24 18.41 -7.95
N VAL A 556 32.88 17.90 -6.77
CA VAL A 556 33.12 16.52 -6.36
C VAL A 556 31.76 15.89 -6.08
N VAL A 557 31.25 15.16 -7.06
CA VAL A 557 29.89 14.62 -7.05
C VAL A 557 29.91 13.20 -6.52
N VAL A 558 29.12 12.92 -5.48
CA VAL A 558 28.91 11.54 -4.99
C VAL A 558 27.59 11.01 -5.55
N THR A 559 27.59 9.76 -6.01
CA THR A 559 26.38 9.02 -6.43
C THR A 559 26.40 7.60 -5.87
N TYR A 560 25.22 6.98 -5.80
CA TYR A 560 25.03 5.62 -5.31
C TYR A 560 24.63 4.65 -6.43
N GLY A 561 25.35 3.54 -6.55
CA GLY A 561 25.10 2.49 -7.53
C GLY A 561 25.07 3.04 -8.96
N ARG A 562 24.07 2.60 -9.73
CA ARG A 562 23.80 3.07 -11.09
C ARG A 562 22.33 3.45 -11.21
N HIS A 563 22.09 4.64 -11.75
CA HIS A 563 20.77 5.06 -12.18
C HIS A 563 20.87 5.87 -13.46
N HIS A 564 19.97 5.61 -14.41
CA HIS A 564 20.02 6.18 -15.76
C HIS A 564 19.93 7.72 -15.79
N LEU A 565 19.11 8.36 -14.95
CA LEU A 565 19.02 9.83 -14.86
C LEU A 565 20.35 10.45 -14.42
N VAL A 566 20.98 9.88 -13.38
CA VAL A 566 22.26 10.38 -12.86
C VAL A 566 23.37 10.15 -13.88
N GLU A 567 23.42 8.96 -14.50
CA GLU A 567 24.39 8.65 -15.54
C GLU A 567 24.29 9.64 -16.72
N ARG A 568 23.09 9.88 -17.22
CA ARG A 568 22.86 10.81 -18.33
C ARG A 568 23.17 12.26 -17.94
N ALA A 569 22.87 12.67 -16.71
CA ALA A 569 23.22 14.01 -16.20
C ALA A 569 24.73 14.23 -16.16
N LEU A 570 25.49 13.27 -15.61
CA LEU A 570 26.95 13.33 -15.53
C LEU A 570 27.60 13.29 -16.92
N LEU A 571 27.13 12.40 -17.81
CA LEU A 571 27.61 12.35 -19.20
C LEU A 571 27.31 13.63 -19.98
N ARG A 572 26.15 14.26 -19.74
CA ARG A 572 25.80 15.54 -20.34
C ARG A 572 26.71 16.67 -19.84
N ALA A 573 27.17 16.59 -18.60
CA ALA A 573 28.05 17.58 -17.98
C ALA A 573 29.53 17.45 -18.40
N ARG A 574 29.92 16.47 -19.23
CA ARG A 574 31.32 16.15 -19.62
C ARG A 574 32.21 17.31 -20.14
N GLY A 575 31.63 18.47 -20.44
CA GLY A 575 32.39 19.68 -20.80
C GLY A 575 32.89 20.49 -19.61
N ARG A 576 32.50 20.14 -18.37
CA ARG A 576 32.89 20.80 -17.12
C ARG A 576 34.01 20.01 -16.44
N ARG A 577 34.84 20.68 -15.63
CA ARG A 577 35.89 20.01 -14.85
C ARG A 577 35.31 19.55 -13.51
N PHE A 578 34.95 18.29 -13.37
CA PHE A 578 34.47 17.74 -12.09
C PHE A 578 34.95 16.29 -11.94
N ARG A 579 34.88 15.75 -10.73
CA ARG A 579 35.15 14.33 -10.46
C ARG A 579 33.95 13.68 -9.80
N VAL A 580 33.81 12.37 -10.01
CA VAL A 580 32.68 11.58 -9.49
C VAL A 580 33.19 10.51 -8.54
N ILE A 581 32.50 10.33 -7.43
CA ILE A 581 32.70 9.22 -6.49
C ILE A 581 31.46 8.35 -6.54
N ILE A 582 31.63 7.10 -6.94
CA ILE A 582 30.55 6.11 -6.98
C ILE A 582 30.72 5.20 -5.78
N VAL A 583 29.72 5.22 -4.90
CA VAL A 583 29.58 4.27 -3.81
C VAL A 583 28.60 3.20 -4.27
N ASP A 584 28.88 1.93 -4.02
CA ASP A 584 28.08 0.83 -4.54
C ASP A 584 27.63 -0.14 -3.44
N ASP A 585 26.61 -0.93 -3.78
CA ASP A 585 26.13 -2.01 -2.94
C ASP A 585 27.06 -3.23 -3.12
N PRO A 586 27.61 -3.82 -2.04
CA PRO A 586 28.54 -4.95 -2.12
C PRO A 586 27.95 -6.19 -2.81
N PHE A 587 26.62 -6.32 -2.84
CA PHE A 587 25.92 -7.47 -3.37
C PHE A 587 25.59 -7.36 -4.86
N GLU A 588 25.05 -6.23 -5.33
CA GLU A 588 24.61 -6.07 -6.72
C GLU A 588 25.68 -5.45 -7.63
N ARG A 589 26.55 -4.58 -7.09
CA ARG A 589 27.68 -3.97 -7.79
C ARG A 589 27.34 -3.32 -9.15
N VAL A 590 26.15 -2.73 -9.25
CA VAL A 590 25.66 -2.11 -10.49
C VAL A 590 26.41 -0.82 -10.85
N GLY A 591 27.01 -0.16 -9.85
CA GLY A 591 27.83 1.03 -9.98
C GLY A 591 29.18 0.79 -10.67
N LEU A 592 29.69 -0.44 -10.71
CA LEU A 592 30.92 -0.75 -11.45
C LEU A 592 30.79 -0.45 -12.95
N ALA A 593 29.67 -0.87 -13.56
CA ALA A 593 29.38 -0.56 -14.96
C ALA A 593 29.20 0.95 -15.19
N HIS A 594 28.63 1.65 -14.20
CA HIS A 594 28.49 3.10 -14.23
C HIS A 594 29.86 3.80 -14.23
N ALA A 595 30.77 3.35 -13.36
CA ALA A 595 32.14 3.86 -13.27
C ALA A 595 32.91 3.69 -14.58
N GLN A 596 32.83 2.51 -15.19
CA GLN A 596 33.46 2.21 -16.47
C GLN A 596 32.96 3.14 -17.58
N ARG A 597 31.64 3.39 -17.65
CA ARG A 597 31.03 4.25 -18.67
C ARG A 597 31.42 5.72 -18.50
N LEU A 598 31.43 6.23 -17.28
CA LEU A 598 31.87 7.60 -16.99
C LEU A 598 33.37 7.78 -17.26
N SER A 599 34.19 6.82 -16.85
CA SER A 599 35.63 6.84 -17.11
C SER A 599 35.94 6.79 -18.61
N ALA A 600 35.22 5.97 -19.37
CA ALA A 600 35.33 5.92 -20.84
C ALA A 600 34.93 7.24 -21.51
N ALA A 601 34.09 8.05 -20.87
CA ALA A 601 33.71 9.38 -21.32
C ALA A 601 34.71 10.48 -20.90
N GLY A 602 35.83 10.11 -20.24
CA GLY A 602 36.88 11.04 -19.81
C GLY A 602 36.61 11.74 -18.48
N ILE A 603 35.61 11.31 -17.72
CA ILE A 603 35.30 11.88 -16.40
C ILE A 603 36.15 11.16 -15.34
N PRO A 604 36.89 11.87 -14.47
CA PRO A 604 37.60 11.24 -13.35
C PRO A 604 36.62 10.59 -12.36
N VAL A 605 36.76 9.27 -12.16
CA VAL A 605 35.89 8.49 -11.26
C VAL A 605 36.70 7.80 -10.17
N ALA A 606 36.25 7.90 -8.93
CA ALA A 606 36.64 7.02 -7.84
C ALA A 606 35.49 6.04 -7.56
N TYR A 607 35.81 4.75 -7.38
CA TYR A 607 34.82 3.71 -7.12
C TYR A 607 35.06 3.08 -5.75
N SER A 608 33.99 2.97 -4.97
CA SER A 608 33.96 2.31 -3.66
C SER A 608 32.91 1.19 -3.69
N HIS A 609 33.33 -0.01 -3.31
CA HIS A 609 32.54 -1.24 -3.47
C HIS A 609 31.58 -1.52 -2.31
N ASP A 610 31.61 -0.70 -1.25
CA ASP A 610 30.77 -0.83 -0.08
C ASP A 610 30.49 0.54 0.57
N LEU A 611 29.66 0.52 1.62
CA LEU A 611 29.33 1.68 2.45
C LEU A 611 30.29 1.87 3.63
N GLY A 612 31.32 1.03 3.80
CA GLY A 612 32.21 1.04 4.96
C GLY A 612 33.06 2.30 5.05
N ALA A 613 33.52 2.82 3.91
CA ALA A 613 34.30 4.05 3.81
C ALA A 613 33.44 5.31 3.54
N LEU A 614 32.13 5.25 3.80
CA LEU A 614 31.17 6.27 3.37
C LEU A 614 31.56 7.68 3.83
N ARG A 615 31.90 7.87 5.11
CA ARG A 615 32.27 9.19 5.63
C ARG A 615 33.51 9.75 4.94
N THR A 616 34.51 8.92 4.66
CA THR A 616 35.73 9.31 3.95
C THR A 616 35.45 9.63 2.49
N ASN A 617 34.58 8.86 1.84
CA ASN A 617 34.16 9.11 0.46
C ASN A 617 33.40 10.43 0.31
N LEU A 618 32.63 10.83 1.33
CA LEU A 618 31.91 12.10 1.33
C LEU A 618 32.78 13.27 1.85
N GLN A 619 33.91 12.99 2.51
CA GLN A 619 34.84 14.03 2.92
C GLN A 619 35.49 14.69 1.69
N GLY A 620 35.15 15.96 1.47
CA GLY A 620 35.59 16.72 0.30
C GLY A 620 34.69 16.57 -0.93
N ALA A 621 33.52 15.95 -0.79
CA ALA A 621 32.44 16.07 -1.76
C ALA A 621 31.81 17.47 -1.70
N THR A 622 31.22 17.94 -2.80
CA THR A 622 30.48 19.22 -2.86
C THR A 622 28.97 18.99 -2.90
N CYS A 623 28.53 17.91 -3.56
CA CYS A 623 27.13 17.52 -3.61
C CYS A 623 26.97 16.01 -3.77
N VAL A 624 25.78 15.53 -3.42
CA VAL A 624 25.33 14.16 -3.64
C VAL A 624 24.16 14.19 -4.61
N LEU A 625 24.28 13.44 -5.71
CA LEU A 625 23.18 13.17 -6.62
C LEU A 625 22.65 11.76 -6.33
N VAL A 626 21.38 11.68 -5.96
CA VAL A 626 20.67 10.42 -5.76
C VAL A 626 19.49 10.37 -6.71
N ALA A 627 19.13 9.18 -7.17
CA ALA A 627 17.90 8.98 -7.91
C ALA A 627 16.84 8.37 -7.00
N ALA A 628 15.61 8.86 -7.12
CA ALA A 628 14.47 8.30 -6.41
C ALA A 628 13.67 7.40 -7.36
N GLU A 629 13.43 6.17 -6.93
CA GLU A 629 12.52 5.23 -7.60
C GLU A 629 11.06 5.65 -7.40
N ALA A 630 10.76 6.30 -6.27
CA ALA A 630 9.49 6.99 -6.03
C ALA A 630 9.62 8.10 -4.98
N MET A 631 8.63 8.99 -4.97
CA MET A 631 8.46 10.01 -3.93
C MET A 631 7.13 9.80 -3.20
N PHE A 632 7.18 9.63 -1.89
CA PHE A 632 5.99 9.58 -1.05
C PHE A 632 5.41 10.98 -0.82
N SER A 633 4.11 11.06 -0.50
CA SER A 633 3.42 12.34 -0.31
C SER A 633 3.92 13.12 0.91
N ASN A 634 4.53 12.47 1.90
CA ASN A 634 5.23 13.17 2.99
C ASN A 634 6.59 13.75 2.57
N GLY A 635 7.01 13.59 1.32
CA GLY A 635 8.30 14.03 0.80
C GLY A 635 9.45 13.05 1.03
N ALA A 636 9.18 11.86 1.55
CA ALA A 636 10.21 10.84 1.67
C ALA A 636 10.57 10.26 0.28
N VAL A 637 11.88 10.09 0.06
CA VAL A 637 12.44 9.46 -1.13
C VAL A 637 12.46 7.95 -0.93
N TYR A 638 11.87 7.20 -1.86
CA TYR A 638 12.02 5.77 -1.98
C TYR A 638 13.10 5.47 -3.00
N ALA A 639 14.18 4.82 -2.60
CA ALA A 639 15.34 4.56 -3.44
C ALA A 639 16.02 3.24 -3.05
N ARG A 640 17.09 2.88 -3.75
CA ARG A 640 17.85 1.64 -3.52
C ARG A 640 18.41 1.61 -2.08
N ALA A 641 18.39 0.45 -1.44
CA ALA A 641 18.87 0.28 -0.07
C ALA A 641 20.33 0.79 0.06
N GLY A 642 20.59 1.70 1.00
CA GLY A 642 21.85 2.41 1.18
C GLY A 642 21.79 3.90 0.80
N THR A 643 20.74 4.33 0.08
CA THR A 643 20.54 5.75 -0.26
C THR A 643 20.29 6.59 1.00
N CYS A 644 19.57 6.05 1.98
CA CYS A 644 19.32 6.73 3.26
C CYS A 644 20.61 6.93 4.06
N ASP A 645 21.52 5.95 4.05
CA ASP A 645 22.80 6.04 4.75
C ASP A 645 23.66 7.16 4.15
N ILE A 646 23.73 7.23 2.82
CA ILE A 646 24.44 8.29 2.09
C ILE A 646 23.83 9.65 2.40
N ALA A 647 22.50 9.79 2.33
CA ALA A 647 21.83 11.05 2.59
C ALA A 647 22.01 11.51 4.05
N THR A 648 22.03 10.58 5.01
CA THR A 648 22.26 10.86 6.43
C THR A 648 23.68 11.38 6.66
N VAL A 649 24.70 10.69 6.17
CA VAL A 649 26.10 11.11 6.33
C VAL A 649 26.37 12.41 5.56
N ALA A 650 25.77 12.59 4.39
CA ALA A 650 25.85 13.83 3.62
C ALA A 650 25.28 15.02 4.40
N ARG A 651 24.14 14.82 5.08
CA ARG A 651 23.54 15.86 5.91
C ARG A 651 24.42 16.25 7.08
N ASP A 652 25.05 15.28 7.75
CA ASP A 652 25.99 15.53 8.85
C ASP A 652 27.23 16.31 8.40
N LEU A 653 27.63 16.15 7.15
CA LEU A 653 28.73 16.89 6.51
C LEU A 653 28.28 18.20 5.84
N CYS A 654 27.02 18.61 6.04
CA CYS A 654 26.42 19.80 5.42
C CYS A 654 26.47 19.79 3.88
N LEU A 655 26.49 18.61 3.26
CA LEU A 655 26.46 18.45 1.81
C LEU A 655 25.04 18.59 1.27
N ARG A 656 24.94 19.14 0.06
CA ARG A 656 23.69 19.24 -0.67
C ARG A 656 23.33 17.88 -1.27
N VAL A 657 22.18 17.33 -0.86
CA VAL A 657 21.62 16.09 -1.42
C VAL A 657 20.50 16.42 -2.41
N VAL A 658 20.69 16.07 -3.67
CA VAL A 658 19.74 16.32 -4.76
C VAL A 658 19.14 15.00 -5.21
N ALA A 659 17.82 14.87 -5.08
CA ALA A 659 17.08 13.74 -5.59
C ALA A 659 16.56 14.02 -7.01
N LEU A 660 16.90 13.17 -7.97
CA LEU A 660 16.35 13.20 -9.32
C LEU A 660 15.17 12.23 -9.40
N CYS A 661 13.99 12.71 -9.82
CA CYS A 661 12.79 11.89 -9.91
C CYS A 661 11.79 12.47 -10.92
N GLU A 662 11.24 11.61 -11.76
CA GLU A 662 10.14 11.92 -12.66
C GLU A 662 8.82 12.02 -11.88
N SER A 663 7.94 12.95 -12.26
CA SER A 663 6.67 13.13 -11.54
C SER A 663 5.73 11.91 -11.60
N ILE A 664 5.87 11.05 -12.62
CA ILE A 664 5.14 9.78 -12.73
C ILE A 664 5.43 8.81 -11.57
N ASN A 665 6.59 8.96 -10.92
CA ASN A 665 7.02 8.14 -9.80
C ASN A 665 6.51 8.68 -8.44
N PHE A 666 5.71 9.75 -8.43
CA PHE A 666 5.15 10.30 -7.19
C PHE A 666 3.93 9.48 -6.75
N THR A 667 3.76 9.30 -5.44
CA THR A 667 2.62 8.55 -4.89
C THR A 667 1.94 9.31 -3.77
N GLU A 668 0.61 9.21 -3.70
CA GLU A 668 -0.19 9.71 -2.58
C GLU A 668 0.10 8.98 -1.27
N ARG A 669 0.67 7.78 -1.34
CA ARG A 669 1.05 7.00 -0.17
C ARG A 669 2.08 7.73 0.68
N VAL A 670 2.03 7.45 1.98
CA VAL A 670 2.99 7.94 2.97
C VAL A 670 3.73 6.74 3.51
N SER A 671 5.07 6.79 3.53
CA SER A 671 5.88 5.82 4.27
C SER A 671 6.63 6.51 5.40
N ALA A 672 6.54 5.96 6.61
CA ALA A 672 7.29 6.41 7.77
C ALA A 672 8.60 5.63 7.95
N ASP A 673 8.69 4.44 7.37
CA ASP A 673 9.77 3.48 7.54
C ASP A 673 10.11 2.77 6.22
N SER A 674 11.22 2.04 6.19
CA SER A 674 11.66 1.28 5.03
C SER A 674 11.06 -0.14 4.97
N LEU A 675 10.21 -0.56 5.92
CA LEU A 675 9.70 -1.93 5.99
C LEU A 675 8.34 -2.07 5.31
N THR A 676 7.49 -1.05 5.44
CA THR A 676 6.07 -1.09 5.01
C THR A 676 5.92 -1.26 3.49
N TYR A 677 6.69 -0.50 2.70
CA TYR A 677 6.67 -0.58 1.24
C TYR A 677 8.07 -0.95 0.76
N ASN A 678 8.35 -2.24 0.57
CA ASN A 678 9.66 -2.71 0.11
C ASN A 678 9.58 -4.01 -0.68
N GLU A 679 10.66 -4.35 -1.37
CA GLU A 679 10.88 -5.61 -2.05
C GLU A 679 11.99 -6.38 -1.34
N ILE A 680 11.73 -7.66 -1.04
CA ILE A 680 12.74 -8.56 -0.46
C ILE A 680 13.57 -9.15 -1.60
N ASP A 681 14.89 -9.18 -1.41
CA ASP A 681 15.83 -9.84 -2.32
C ASP A 681 15.53 -11.35 -2.36
N PRO A 682 15.04 -11.90 -3.49
CA PRO A 682 14.64 -13.30 -3.57
C PRO A 682 15.82 -14.27 -3.42
N GLU A 683 17.03 -13.84 -3.78
CA GLU A 683 18.25 -14.65 -3.67
C GLU A 683 18.83 -14.64 -2.26
N ARG A 684 18.46 -13.63 -1.45
CA ARG A 684 19.00 -13.39 -0.11
C ARG A 684 17.89 -13.29 0.94
N ASN A 685 16.96 -14.23 0.86
CA ASN A 685 15.87 -14.41 1.80
C ASN A 685 15.96 -15.79 2.45
N SER A 686 16.20 -15.84 3.76
CA SER A 686 16.28 -17.04 4.58
C SER A 686 15.43 -16.89 5.84
N SER A 687 15.21 -17.99 6.57
CA SER A 687 14.46 -17.94 7.84
C SER A 687 15.07 -17.02 8.90
N ASP A 688 16.40 -16.85 8.84
CA ASP A 688 17.18 -16.17 9.88
C ASP A 688 17.53 -14.72 9.49
N ALA A 689 17.54 -14.41 8.19
CA ALA A 689 17.87 -13.10 7.65
C ALA A 689 17.27 -12.90 6.26
N PHE A 690 16.84 -11.67 5.98
CA PHE A 690 16.38 -11.23 4.66
C PHE A 690 17.01 -9.88 4.33
N ARG A 691 17.18 -9.60 3.04
CA ARG A 691 17.67 -8.31 2.54
C ARG A 691 16.54 -7.55 1.86
N LEU A 692 16.46 -6.26 2.15
CA LEU A 692 15.59 -5.33 1.46
C LEU A 692 16.33 -4.70 0.28
N LEU A 693 15.63 -4.52 -0.84
CA LEU A 693 16.21 -3.92 -2.05
C LEU A 693 16.14 -2.39 -2.05
N PHE A 694 15.24 -1.82 -1.26
CA PHE A 694 15.00 -0.38 -1.21
C PHE A 694 15.08 0.17 0.22
N ASP A 695 15.17 1.48 0.37
CA ASP A 695 15.02 2.19 1.63
C ASP A 695 14.18 3.46 1.43
N THR A 696 13.69 3.99 2.55
CA THR A 696 12.95 5.25 2.61
C THR A 696 13.81 6.30 3.30
N THR A 697 14.23 7.31 2.54
CA THR A 697 14.98 8.46 3.03
C THR A 697 14.02 9.60 3.36
N THR A 698 14.00 10.05 4.61
CA THR A 698 13.09 11.13 5.02
C THR A 698 13.40 12.46 4.35
N ASP A 699 12.39 13.31 4.18
CA ASP A 699 12.48 14.64 3.56
C ASP A 699 13.55 15.54 4.19
N LYS A 700 13.86 15.34 5.47
CA LYS A 700 14.86 16.10 6.23
C LYS A 700 16.29 15.96 5.70
N PHE A 701 16.60 14.83 5.06
CA PHE A 701 17.92 14.56 4.49
C PHE A 701 18.05 14.99 3.03
N ILE A 702 16.93 15.35 2.39
CA ILE A 702 16.88 15.74 0.98
C ILE A 702 16.86 17.27 0.89
N SER A 703 17.87 17.83 0.22
CA SER A 703 17.98 19.29 0.07
C SER A 703 17.08 19.81 -1.05
N MET A 704 16.97 19.06 -2.14
CA MET A 704 16.22 19.45 -3.34
C MET A 704 15.75 18.22 -4.10
N VAL A 705 14.57 18.33 -4.71
CA VAL A 705 14.06 17.36 -5.68
C VAL A 705 14.00 18.03 -7.05
N VAL A 706 14.61 17.40 -8.05
CA VAL A 706 14.61 17.85 -9.45
C VAL A 706 13.64 16.99 -10.21
N THR A 707 12.61 17.64 -10.75
CA THR A 707 11.57 17.04 -11.60
C THR A 707 11.52 17.78 -12.93
N GLU A 708 10.72 17.29 -13.87
CA GLU A 708 10.43 17.99 -15.13
C GLU A 708 9.66 19.31 -14.92
N LEU A 709 8.99 19.47 -13.77
CA LEU A 709 8.33 20.72 -13.37
C LEU A 709 9.31 21.73 -12.77
N GLY A 710 10.58 21.33 -12.59
CA GLY A 710 11.66 22.15 -12.05
C GLY A 710 12.12 21.70 -10.67
N ASN A 711 12.92 22.59 -10.05
CA ASN A 711 13.53 22.37 -8.76
C ASN A 711 12.55 22.70 -7.64
N SER A 712 12.34 21.76 -6.74
CA SER A 712 11.35 21.87 -5.68
C SER A 712 11.86 21.31 -4.35
N SER A 713 11.18 21.65 -3.26
CA SER A 713 11.43 21.01 -1.96
C SER A 713 10.72 19.67 -1.90
N ALA A 714 11.31 18.68 -1.24
CA ALA A 714 10.67 17.38 -1.00
C ALA A 714 9.27 17.49 -0.37
N LYS A 715 9.04 18.52 0.48
CA LYS A 715 7.73 18.79 1.10
C LYS A 715 6.65 19.25 0.13
N SER A 716 7.01 19.63 -1.10
CA SER A 716 6.07 20.13 -2.11
C SER A 716 5.44 19.02 -2.95
N VAL A 717 5.80 17.74 -2.72
CA VAL A 717 5.25 16.58 -3.44
C VAL A 717 3.70 16.57 -3.47
N PRO A 718 2.96 16.83 -2.36
CA PRO A 718 1.49 16.89 -2.41
C PRO A 718 0.92 18.01 -3.28
N ALA A 719 1.65 19.13 -3.41
CA ALA A 719 1.22 20.21 -4.30
C ALA A 719 1.45 19.83 -5.76
N ILE A 720 2.55 19.13 -6.05
CA ILE A 720 2.83 18.58 -7.37
C ILE A 720 1.78 17.53 -7.75
N LEU A 721 1.47 16.58 -6.86
CA LEU A 721 0.44 15.56 -7.10
C LEU A 721 -0.92 16.17 -7.44
N ARG A 722 -1.40 17.15 -6.66
CA ARG A 722 -2.66 17.86 -6.95
C ARG A 722 -2.64 18.54 -8.32
N LYS A 723 -1.52 19.18 -8.67
CA LYS A 723 -1.37 19.79 -9.99
C LYS A 723 -1.41 18.76 -11.12
N LEU A 724 -0.92 17.54 -10.89
CA LEU A 724 -0.95 16.45 -11.87
C LEU A 724 -2.32 15.77 -11.97
N GLU A 725 -3.19 15.90 -10.96
CA GLU A 725 -4.59 15.45 -11.01
C GLU A 725 -5.48 16.44 -11.77
N GLU A 726 -5.15 17.73 -11.73
CA GLU A 726 -5.85 18.81 -12.46
C GLU A 726 -5.54 18.81 -13.96
N LEU A 727 -4.40 18.23 -14.37
CA LEU A 727 -3.93 18.09 -15.75
C LEU A 727 -4.32 16.73 -16.33
#